data_AF-A0A1Z9NI49-F1
#
_entry.id   AF-A0A1Z9NI49-F1
#
_cell.length_a   1.000
_cell.length_b   1.000
_cell.length_c   1.000
_cell.angle_alpha   90.00
_cell.angle_beta   90.00
_cell.angle_gamma   90.00
#
_symmetry.space_group_name_H-M   'P 1'
#
loop_
_entity.id
_entity.type
_entity.pdbx_description
1 polymer ?
#
loop_
_entity_poly.entity_id
_entity_poly.type
_entity_poly.pdbx_seq_one_letter_code
_entity_poly.pdbx_strand_id
1 'polypeptide(L)'
;MNILSIRKILIFISLIAIWSCDEDKGDTTPPELSITSPQTGSIVNQIVSINCEASDNDKVEFVKFFVNDSLDSFIVSAEPYIFEWNTNNLQNETYSIKAIAEDASGNSSESNTINLIVDNSLSIPNSVNIENISYSLNLMTIRFRQSNEDDFKNYKLFVSSSSDSNDIFEIGEITDKSDTVFTTSDFDPTQRKWYFVMVTDIYGYSILGSGYSVLDSNPTEPFFQSPNYNNGIIRFAWSASPDNDFLRYYLYSSNSEDMEGKTVLSTNTVRNDTTHTMILNLTESIKYYQVIVEDQWGFFSESNITQPNLPFTMIKNYGGIQDERGYAIEETNDGGYILIGSTTSYGAGGSDVWILKIDAAGIFEWSRTIGGIEDDVGRAIMQTSDGGYIATGYTKSFSDDGNMDLWLIKTDVSGQICIYSEDGNCSDGTSMWVKTFGTSGNDYGNSVIESIENDSTYFIVVGKSGRIPSVYMIKTDDKGQKKWENLYGAGPGGKAQYIIESIGQSPRYIVVGQDNHTGTPDSDLVVAGINTNGETPWFRSIQYGNGLNEIGNFISRLSSGGYIVAGAKQNGNWDDILVMKANNDGTQADSWIFGGSDNESGTYVQESEDGFIISGFTESFGQGFYDIWIIKTDDNGNEIYTQTFGGSMDDRALGGDKGSNGEPLIIGYTSSLGNGGEDILFIKIDPNYQP
;
A
#
# COMPACT_ATOMS: atom_id res chain seq x y z
N MET A 1 41.94 -13.08 97.06
CA MET A 1 40.51 -13.42 97.19
C MET A 1 40.37 -14.85 96.71
N ASN A 2 40.38 -15.81 97.64
CA ASN A 2 39.23 -16.65 97.96
C ASN A 2 38.84 -17.60 96.80
N ILE A 3 39.23 -18.89 96.87
CA ILE A 3 38.46 -20.01 97.50
C ILE A 3 37.56 -20.62 96.40
N LEU A 4 37.71 -21.86 95.90
CA LEU A 4 37.60 -23.25 96.45
C LEU A 4 37.19 -24.07 95.19
N SER A 5 37.43 -25.36 94.98
CA SER A 5 37.20 -26.54 95.81
C SER A 5 37.82 -27.75 95.07
N ILE A 6 38.84 -28.42 95.58
CA ILE A 6 38.80 -29.66 96.42
C ILE A 6 38.16 -30.88 95.73
N ARG A 7 38.98 -31.95 95.58
CA ARG A 7 38.80 -33.29 96.22
C ARG A 7 40.07 -34.15 95.97
N LYS A 8 40.88 -34.47 97.00
CA LYS A 8 40.83 -35.68 97.90
C LYS A 8 41.38 -36.94 97.18
N ILE A 9 42.45 -37.64 97.59
CA ILE A 9 42.72 -38.47 98.81
C ILE A 9 44.12 -39.12 98.59
N LEU A 10 45.14 -39.01 99.46
CA LEU A 10 45.50 -39.73 100.70
C LEU A 10 46.39 -41.00 100.52
N ILE A 11 47.45 -41.10 101.36
CA ILE A 11 48.19 -42.29 101.88
C ILE A 11 49.38 -42.80 101.06
N PHE A 12 50.52 -43.31 101.58
CA PHE A 12 51.35 -43.18 102.79
C PHE A 12 52.52 -44.18 102.61
N ILE A 13 53.76 -43.76 102.89
CA ILE A 13 54.91 -44.54 103.43
C ILE A 13 55.61 -45.66 102.61
N SER A 14 56.96 -45.53 102.56
CA SER A 14 58.02 -46.51 102.94
C SER A 14 59.03 -47.01 101.89
N LEU A 15 60.31 -46.72 102.23
CA LEU A 15 61.55 -47.53 102.12
C LEU A 15 62.46 -47.47 100.86
N ILE A 16 63.58 -46.75 101.04
CA ILE A 16 65.01 -47.20 101.09
C ILE A 16 65.73 -47.71 99.81
N ALA A 17 66.94 -47.11 99.60
CA ALA A 17 68.19 -47.63 98.99
C ALA A 17 68.29 -47.68 97.42
N ILE A 18 69.35 -47.27 96.70
CA ILE A 18 70.72 -46.75 96.92
C ILE A 18 71.12 -45.92 95.67
N TRP A 19 72.06 -44.98 95.84
CA TRP A 19 72.76 -44.11 94.89
C TRP A 19 73.05 -44.61 93.46
N SER A 20 72.93 -43.66 92.53
CA SER A 20 73.97 -43.35 91.52
C SER A 20 73.89 -41.85 91.18
N CYS A 21 75.00 -41.13 91.30
CA CYS A 21 75.14 -39.77 90.76
C CYS A 21 75.17 -39.84 89.23
N ASP A 22 74.52 -38.90 88.54
CA ASP A 22 75.19 -38.08 87.53
C ASP A 22 74.39 -36.78 87.31
N GLU A 23 75.11 -35.66 87.18
CA GLU A 23 74.58 -34.34 86.86
C GLU A 23 74.00 -34.34 85.44
N ASP A 24 72.69 -34.13 85.29
CA ASP A 24 72.13 -33.83 83.96
C ASP A 24 72.28 -32.33 83.69
N LYS A 25 73.08 -32.04 82.67
CA LYS A 25 73.30 -30.70 82.12
C LYS A 25 72.04 -30.30 81.36
N GLY A 26 71.55 -29.08 81.53
CA GLY A 26 70.40 -28.56 80.79
C GLY A 26 70.58 -28.69 79.27
N ASP A 27 69.46 -28.68 78.53
CA ASP A 27 69.47 -28.83 77.07
C ASP A 27 70.35 -27.76 76.41
N THR A 28 71.15 -28.19 75.44
CA THR A 28 72.07 -27.33 74.69
C THR A 28 71.87 -27.45 73.18
N THR A 29 70.88 -28.23 72.73
CA THR A 29 70.59 -28.44 71.30
C THR A 29 69.54 -27.42 70.86
N PRO A 30 69.80 -26.64 69.79
CA PRO A 30 68.76 -25.76 69.22
C PRO A 30 67.72 -26.52 68.38
N PRO A 31 66.48 -25.99 68.25
CA PRO A 31 65.45 -26.57 67.40
C PRO A 31 65.86 -26.72 65.92
N GLU A 32 65.33 -27.72 65.23
CA GLU A 32 65.32 -27.79 63.77
C GLU A 32 64.14 -26.97 63.22
N LEU A 33 64.38 -26.11 62.23
CA LEU A 33 63.38 -25.15 61.75
C LEU A 33 63.42 -24.99 60.22
N SER A 34 62.26 -25.11 59.58
CA SER A 34 62.13 -24.83 58.14
C SER A 34 60.75 -24.24 57.77
N ILE A 35 60.75 -23.22 56.91
CA ILE A 35 59.52 -22.73 56.28
C ILE A 35 59.19 -23.66 55.11
N THR A 36 58.03 -24.30 55.14
CA THR A 36 57.64 -25.34 54.18
C THR A 36 56.75 -24.82 53.05
N SER A 37 56.05 -23.70 53.28
CA SER A 37 55.24 -23.03 52.26
C SER A 37 55.02 -21.56 52.63
N PRO A 38 54.97 -20.62 51.66
CA PRO A 38 55.24 -20.79 50.23
C PRO A 38 56.74 -21.00 49.93
N GLN A 39 57.06 -21.42 48.71
CA GLN A 39 58.46 -21.54 48.27
C GLN A 39 59.03 -20.15 47.97
N THR A 40 60.36 -20.02 48.10
CA THR A 40 61.06 -18.80 47.67
C THR A 40 60.82 -18.54 46.17
N GLY A 41 60.50 -17.30 45.82
CA GLY A 41 60.10 -16.86 44.48
C GLY A 41 58.60 -16.94 44.19
N SER A 42 57.77 -17.47 45.09
CA SER A 42 56.31 -17.47 44.90
C SER A 42 55.75 -16.05 44.81
N ILE A 43 54.84 -15.83 43.85
CA ILE A 43 54.01 -14.63 43.78
C ILE A 43 52.85 -14.81 44.75
N VAL A 44 52.63 -13.81 45.59
CA VAL A 44 51.61 -13.80 46.64
C VAL A 44 50.81 -12.51 46.57
N ASN A 45 49.55 -12.60 46.98
CA ASN A 45 48.64 -11.46 47.10
C ASN A 45 47.59 -11.81 48.16
N GLN A 46 46.76 -10.85 48.57
CA GLN A 46 45.76 -11.06 49.62
C GLN A 46 46.35 -11.61 50.94
N ILE A 47 45.75 -12.63 51.54
CA ILE A 47 46.25 -13.29 52.75
C ILE A 47 46.99 -14.55 52.34
N VAL A 48 48.26 -14.66 52.74
CA VAL A 48 49.10 -15.83 52.48
C VAL A 48 49.47 -16.54 53.78
N SER A 49 49.19 -17.84 53.85
CA SER A 49 49.61 -18.69 54.96
C SER A 49 51.09 -19.08 54.81
N ILE A 50 51.93 -18.57 55.71
CA ILE A 50 53.33 -18.98 55.87
C ILE A 50 53.38 -20.17 56.84
N ASN A 51 53.59 -21.37 56.32
CA ASN A 51 53.65 -22.61 57.09
C ASN A 51 55.10 -22.93 57.46
N CYS A 52 55.32 -23.25 58.73
CA CYS A 52 56.64 -23.59 59.27
C CYS A 52 56.60 -24.91 60.04
N GLU A 53 57.62 -25.74 59.85
CA GLU A 53 57.88 -26.93 60.66
C GLU A 53 59.04 -26.62 61.60
N ALA A 54 58.81 -26.86 62.90
CA ALA A 54 59.82 -26.70 63.94
C ALA A 54 59.78 -27.95 64.84
N SER A 55 60.93 -28.53 65.15
CA SER A 55 61.02 -29.69 66.05
C SER A 55 62.30 -29.63 66.87
N ASP A 56 62.25 -30.14 68.09
CA ASP A 56 63.40 -30.15 68.99
C ASP A 56 63.47 -31.49 69.75
N ASN A 57 64.61 -31.81 70.37
CA ASN A 57 64.75 -33.01 71.20
C ASN A 57 64.04 -32.89 72.56
N ASP A 58 63.58 -31.70 72.94
CA ASP A 58 62.61 -31.49 74.03
C ASP A 58 61.33 -30.77 73.54
N LYS A 59 61.24 -29.44 73.70
CA LYS A 59 60.04 -28.65 73.38
C LYS A 59 60.40 -27.30 72.76
N VAL A 60 59.83 -27.03 71.58
CA VAL A 60 59.80 -25.70 70.97
C VAL A 60 58.80 -24.81 71.72
N GLU A 61 59.24 -23.68 72.27
CA GLU A 61 58.40 -22.75 73.03
C GLU A 61 57.61 -21.82 72.11
N PHE A 62 58.22 -21.34 71.02
CA PHE A 62 57.54 -20.58 69.96
C PHE A 62 58.36 -20.52 68.67
N VAL A 63 57.68 -20.12 67.58
CA VAL A 63 58.28 -19.67 66.32
C VAL A 63 57.93 -18.19 66.09
N LYS A 64 58.93 -17.36 65.81
CA LYS A 64 58.80 -15.94 65.44
C LYS A 64 59.01 -15.76 63.95
N PHE A 65 58.05 -15.16 63.26
CA PHE A 65 58.17 -14.78 61.85
C PHE A 65 58.54 -13.30 61.70
N PHE A 66 59.45 -13.02 60.77
CA PHE A 66 59.94 -11.69 60.45
C PHE A 66 59.72 -11.42 58.96
N VAL A 67 59.23 -10.22 58.65
CA VAL A 67 59.10 -9.72 57.28
C VAL A 67 60.14 -8.61 57.10
N ASN A 68 61.01 -8.72 56.09
CA ASN A 68 62.11 -7.78 55.79
C ASN A 68 63.04 -7.48 56.97
N ASP A 69 63.30 -8.48 57.83
CA ASP A 69 64.08 -8.31 59.07
C ASP A 69 63.56 -7.15 59.97
N SER A 70 62.26 -6.87 59.91
CA SER A 70 61.60 -5.87 60.77
C SER A 70 61.85 -6.16 62.25
N LEU A 71 61.92 -5.12 63.08
CA LEU A 71 61.96 -5.25 64.53
C LEU A 71 60.67 -5.86 65.10
N ASP A 72 59.57 -5.78 64.35
CA ASP A 72 58.30 -6.41 64.69
C ASP A 72 58.25 -7.86 64.18
N SER A 73 57.98 -8.80 65.08
CA SER A 73 57.90 -10.24 64.80
C SER A 73 56.53 -10.82 65.17
N PHE A 74 56.05 -11.80 64.42
CA PHE A 74 54.80 -12.51 64.70
C PHE A 74 55.08 -13.83 65.41
N ILE A 75 54.55 -14.01 66.63
CA ILE A 75 54.84 -15.17 67.48
C ILE A 75 53.73 -16.22 67.37
N VAL A 76 54.11 -17.46 67.11
CA VAL A 76 53.22 -18.63 67.14
C VAL A 76 53.76 -19.64 68.16
N SER A 77 53.02 -19.88 69.23
CA SER A 77 53.48 -20.68 70.40
C SER A 77 52.97 -22.12 70.42
N ALA A 78 52.30 -22.59 69.37
CA ALA A 78 51.79 -23.95 69.26
C ALA A 78 51.69 -24.41 67.80
N GLU A 79 51.82 -25.72 67.57
CA GLU A 79 51.65 -26.34 66.25
C GLU A 79 50.18 -26.39 65.80
N PRO A 80 49.91 -26.29 64.48
CA PRO A 80 50.87 -26.01 63.40
C PRO A 80 51.32 -24.54 63.41
N TYR A 81 52.62 -24.31 63.18
CA TYR A 81 53.20 -22.97 63.19
C TYR A 81 52.89 -22.24 61.87
N ILE A 82 51.76 -21.53 61.83
CA ILE A 82 51.26 -20.81 60.65
C ILE A 82 51.17 -19.31 60.94
N PHE A 83 51.75 -18.51 60.05
CA PHE A 83 51.58 -17.05 60.04
C PHE A 83 50.74 -16.62 58.84
N GLU A 84 49.54 -16.11 59.10
CA GLU A 84 48.66 -15.52 58.08
C GLU A 84 49.12 -14.10 57.75
N TRP A 85 49.83 -13.96 56.63
CA TRP A 85 50.42 -12.71 56.20
C TRP A 85 49.49 -11.96 55.23
N ASN A 86 48.93 -10.83 55.69
CA ASN A 86 48.10 -9.96 54.86
C ASN A 86 48.97 -9.00 54.03
N THR A 87 48.92 -9.15 52.72
CA THR A 87 49.73 -8.40 51.75
C THR A 87 48.99 -7.23 51.10
N ASN A 88 47.67 -7.07 51.33
CA ASN A 88 46.80 -6.12 50.61
C ASN A 88 47.26 -4.65 50.62
N ASN A 89 47.94 -4.21 51.67
CA ASN A 89 48.41 -2.83 51.84
C ASN A 89 49.93 -2.68 51.62
N LEU A 90 50.59 -3.74 51.17
CA LEU A 90 52.02 -3.74 50.87
C LEU A 90 52.25 -3.26 49.43
N GLN A 91 53.43 -2.69 49.18
CA GLN A 91 53.82 -2.32 47.83
C GLN A 91 54.09 -3.58 47.00
N ASN A 92 53.89 -3.52 45.67
CA ASN A 92 54.18 -4.65 44.80
C ASN A 92 55.70 -4.78 44.62
N GLU A 93 56.34 -5.55 45.50
CA GLU A 93 57.78 -5.78 45.53
C GLU A 93 58.11 -7.12 46.19
N THR A 94 59.40 -7.44 46.30
CA THR A 94 59.85 -8.67 46.96
C THR A 94 60.04 -8.42 48.46
N TYR A 95 59.43 -9.27 49.28
CA TYR A 95 59.57 -9.29 50.74
C TYR A 95 60.30 -10.56 51.18
N SER A 96 61.24 -10.44 52.10
CA SER A 96 61.95 -11.57 52.68
C SER A 96 61.26 -12.04 53.96
N ILE A 97 60.91 -13.32 54.06
CA ILE A 97 60.35 -13.94 55.26
C ILE A 97 61.39 -14.86 55.90
N LYS A 98 61.57 -14.72 57.21
CA LYS A 98 62.45 -15.54 58.03
C LYS A 98 61.73 -15.97 59.30
N ALA A 99 61.99 -17.17 59.78
CA ALA A 99 61.47 -17.66 61.06
C ALA A 99 62.61 -17.94 62.03
N ILE A 100 62.36 -17.74 63.33
CA ILE A 100 63.27 -18.11 64.43
C ILE A 100 62.49 -18.94 65.45
N ALA A 101 63.00 -20.13 65.79
CA ALA A 101 62.43 -20.98 66.82
C ALA A 101 63.30 -20.92 68.06
N GLU A 102 62.67 -20.92 69.24
CA GLU A 102 63.34 -20.95 70.53
C GLU A 102 62.73 -22.07 71.37
N ASP A 103 63.57 -22.88 72.00
CA ASP A 103 63.15 -23.92 72.93
C ASP A 103 62.88 -23.35 74.34
N ALA A 104 62.39 -24.18 75.26
CA ALA A 104 62.16 -23.78 76.66
C ALA A 104 63.44 -23.51 77.47
N SER A 105 64.61 -23.91 76.95
CA SER A 105 65.94 -23.76 77.57
C SER A 105 66.69 -22.52 77.06
N GLY A 106 66.14 -21.81 76.07
CA GLY A 106 66.70 -20.60 75.45
C GLY A 106 67.63 -20.86 74.27
N ASN A 107 67.74 -22.10 73.76
CA ASN A 107 68.44 -22.37 72.51
C ASN A 107 67.57 -21.94 71.33
N SER A 108 68.19 -21.36 70.30
CA SER A 108 67.46 -20.85 69.14
C SER A 108 68.13 -21.20 67.82
N SER A 109 67.30 -21.34 66.79
CA SER A 109 67.71 -21.57 65.41
C SER A 109 66.93 -20.67 64.45
N GLU A 110 67.54 -20.38 63.30
CA GLU A 110 66.92 -19.57 62.25
C GLU A 110 66.63 -20.42 61.01
N SER A 111 65.50 -20.15 60.36
CA SER A 111 65.18 -20.77 59.07
C SER A 111 66.01 -20.13 57.96
N ASN A 112 66.09 -20.82 56.82
CA ASN A 112 66.46 -20.15 55.57
C ASN A 112 65.45 -19.02 55.28
N THR A 113 65.95 -17.92 54.71
CA THR A 113 65.11 -16.81 54.24
C THR A 113 64.44 -17.19 52.93
N ILE A 114 63.11 -17.06 52.85
CA ILE A 114 62.36 -17.15 51.60
C ILE A 114 62.03 -15.74 51.11
N ASN A 115 62.08 -15.50 49.81
CA ASN A 115 61.70 -14.22 49.20
C ASN A 115 60.37 -14.40 48.48
N LEU A 116 59.35 -13.63 48.83
CA LEU A 116 58.02 -13.68 48.22
C LEU A 116 57.77 -12.40 47.44
N ILE A 117 57.22 -12.53 46.23
CA ILE A 117 56.90 -11.38 45.37
C ILE A 117 55.45 -11.00 45.64
N VAL A 118 55.22 -9.87 46.29
CA VAL A 118 53.86 -9.34 46.45
C VAL A 118 53.42 -8.71 45.14
N ASP A 119 52.31 -9.17 44.57
CA ASP A 119 51.67 -8.56 43.42
C ASP A 119 50.15 -8.44 43.62
N ASN A 120 49.75 -7.37 44.31
CA ASN A 120 48.34 -7.06 44.56
C ASN A 120 47.58 -6.60 43.31
N SER A 121 48.23 -6.48 42.13
CA SER A 121 47.50 -6.25 40.88
C SER A 121 46.66 -7.46 40.47
N LEU A 122 47.01 -8.64 40.99
CA LEU A 122 46.26 -9.89 40.83
C LEU A 122 45.05 -10.00 41.77
N SER A 123 44.87 -9.06 42.70
CA SER A 123 43.74 -9.02 43.63
C SER A 123 42.50 -8.36 43.05
N ILE A 124 42.57 -7.79 41.83
CA ILE A 124 41.41 -7.24 41.14
C ILE A 124 40.69 -8.39 40.44
N PRO A 125 39.38 -8.62 40.68
CA PRO A 125 38.64 -9.70 40.04
C PRO A 125 38.55 -9.51 38.51
N ASN A 126 38.25 -10.59 37.78
CA ASN A 126 37.99 -10.51 36.35
C ASN A 126 36.64 -9.84 36.06
N SER A 127 36.61 -9.01 35.01
CA SER A 127 35.38 -8.35 34.57
C SER A 127 34.39 -9.33 33.96
N VAL A 128 33.10 -9.12 34.23
CA VAL A 128 31.99 -9.83 33.60
C VAL A 128 31.33 -8.94 32.55
N ASN A 129 30.95 -9.54 31.41
CA ASN A 129 30.23 -8.85 30.35
C ASN A 129 28.75 -9.24 30.35
N ILE A 130 27.90 -8.25 30.05
CA ILE A 130 26.50 -8.48 29.69
C ILE A 130 26.45 -9.18 28.34
N GLU A 131 25.68 -10.25 28.24
CA GLU A 131 25.49 -11.03 27.02
C GLU A 131 24.31 -10.52 26.19
N ASN A 132 23.20 -10.18 26.85
CA ASN A 132 22.02 -9.63 26.21
C ASN A 132 21.16 -8.85 27.20
N ILE A 133 20.46 -7.83 26.71
CA ILE A 133 19.35 -7.19 27.40
C ILE A 133 18.11 -7.30 26.51
N SER A 134 17.06 -7.92 27.05
CA SER A 134 15.75 -8.01 26.40
C SER A 134 14.69 -7.36 27.28
N TYR A 135 13.69 -6.71 26.69
CA TYR A 135 12.63 -6.07 27.43
C TYR A 135 11.26 -6.31 26.79
N SER A 136 10.23 -6.16 27.63
CA SER A 136 8.81 -6.06 27.31
C SER A 136 8.28 -4.83 28.03
N LEU A 137 7.01 -4.44 27.85
CA LEU A 137 6.45 -3.23 28.47
C LEU A 137 6.72 -3.05 29.97
N ASN A 138 6.73 -4.14 30.73
CA ASN A 138 6.77 -4.06 32.19
C ASN A 138 8.03 -4.68 32.79
N LEU A 139 8.91 -5.26 31.96
CA LEU A 139 10.04 -6.04 32.45
C LEU A 139 11.20 -6.00 31.47
N MET A 140 12.33 -5.51 31.94
CA MET A 140 13.65 -5.68 31.34
C MET A 140 14.37 -6.84 32.03
N THR A 141 15.09 -7.64 31.23
CA THR A 141 15.94 -8.74 31.68
C THR A 141 17.36 -8.54 31.16
N ILE A 142 18.32 -8.46 32.07
CA ILE A 142 19.75 -8.34 31.79
C ILE A 142 20.39 -9.70 32.07
N ARG A 143 21.00 -10.31 31.06
CA ARG A 143 21.75 -11.57 31.17
C ARG A 143 23.23 -11.27 31.02
N PHE A 144 24.05 -11.76 31.93
CA PHE A 144 25.50 -11.54 31.93
C PHE A 144 26.26 -12.84 32.22
N ARG A 145 27.56 -12.86 31.96
CA ARG A 145 28.38 -14.05 32.19
C ARG A 145 28.62 -14.32 33.67
N GLN A 146 28.68 -15.60 34.04
CA GLN A 146 29.11 -15.95 35.39
C GLN A 146 30.57 -15.53 35.62
N SER A 147 30.88 -15.03 36.82
CA SER A 147 32.24 -14.82 37.30
C SER A 147 32.97 -16.15 37.45
N ASN A 148 34.26 -16.12 37.12
CA ASN A 148 35.19 -17.24 37.32
C ASN A 148 35.97 -17.12 38.64
N GLU A 149 35.72 -16.08 39.44
CA GLU A 149 36.40 -15.89 40.73
C GLU A 149 35.97 -16.95 41.75
N ASP A 150 36.95 -17.55 42.42
CA ASP A 150 36.70 -18.48 43.52
C ASP A 150 36.25 -17.75 44.79
N ASP A 151 36.75 -16.53 45.01
CA ASP A 151 36.51 -15.64 46.13
C ASP A 151 35.43 -14.57 45.84
N PHE A 152 34.52 -14.87 44.91
CA PHE A 152 33.38 -14.02 44.57
C PHE A 152 32.53 -13.64 45.79
N LYS A 153 32.11 -12.37 45.84
CA LYS A 153 31.16 -11.86 46.84
C LYS A 153 29.81 -11.48 46.24
N ASN A 154 29.78 -10.62 45.22
CA ASN A 154 28.54 -10.17 44.59
C ASN A 154 28.75 -9.60 43.18
N TYR A 155 27.65 -9.51 42.44
CA TYR A 155 27.47 -8.62 41.30
C TYR A 155 26.69 -7.40 41.73
N LYS A 156 27.08 -6.22 41.26
CA LYS A 156 26.26 -5.00 41.32
C LYS A 156 25.95 -4.53 39.90
N LEU A 157 24.69 -4.22 39.65
CA LEU A 157 24.23 -3.73 38.35
C LEU A 157 24.06 -2.23 38.40
N PHE A 158 24.47 -1.57 37.32
CA PHE A 158 24.40 -0.13 37.18
C PHE A 158 23.77 0.28 35.86
N VAL A 159 23.16 1.47 35.85
CA VAL A 159 22.69 2.16 34.65
C VAL A 159 23.32 3.55 34.55
N SER A 160 23.62 4.00 33.34
CA SER A 160 24.14 5.34 33.05
C SER A 160 23.51 5.93 31.79
N SER A 161 23.61 7.25 31.65
CA SER A 161 23.27 7.96 30.42
C SER A 161 24.44 8.02 29.42
N SER A 162 25.65 7.62 29.82
CA SER A 162 26.85 7.64 28.99
C SER A 162 27.57 6.29 28.96
N SER A 163 28.36 6.07 27.91
CA SER A 163 29.16 4.86 27.72
C SER A 163 30.42 4.79 28.59
N ASP A 164 30.83 5.93 29.14
CA ASP A 164 32.10 6.12 29.86
C ASP A 164 31.99 5.92 31.37
N SER A 165 30.82 5.50 31.86
CA SER A 165 30.54 5.19 33.27
C SER A 165 30.72 6.35 34.27
N ASN A 166 30.81 7.59 33.78
CA ASN A 166 31.04 8.76 34.64
C ASN A 166 29.87 9.05 35.60
N ASP A 167 28.64 8.73 35.21
CA ASP A 167 27.42 8.94 36.00
C ASP A 167 26.60 7.63 36.09
N ILE A 168 27.08 6.66 36.86
CA ILE A 168 26.41 5.36 37.07
C ILE A 168 25.52 5.36 38.32
N PHE A 169 24.35 4.72 38.22
CA PHE A 169 23.39 4.53 39.31
C PHE A 169 23.18 3.03 39.55
N GLU A 170 23.30 2.58 40.80
CA GLU A 170 23.07 1.18 41.17
C GLU A 170 21.59 0.84 41.05
N ILE A 171 21.27 -0.24 40.34
CA ILE A 171 19.90 -0.73 40.12
C ILE A 171 19.63 -2.08 40.80
N GLY A 172 20.67 -2.78 41.24
CA GLY A 172 20.51 -4.04 41.97
C GLY A 172 21.82 -4.72 42.36
N GLU A 173 21.70 -5.72 43.23
CA GLU A 173 22.81 -6.55 43.72
C GLU A 173 22.40 -8.02 43.71
N ILE A 174 23.31 -8.90 43.29
CA ILE A 174 23.14 -10.36 43.27
C ILE A 174 24.32 -10.99 44.00
N THR A 175 24.05 -11.77 45.05
CA THR A 175 25.10 -12.40 45.88
C THR A 175 25.35 -13.88 45.56
N ASP A 176 24.47 -14.51 44.77
CA ASP A 176 24.71 -15.87 44.28
C ASP A 176 25.56 -15.82 43.01
N LYS A 177 26.74 -16.43 43.03
CA LYS A 177 27.66 -16.46 41.88
C LYS A 177 26.99 -17.00 40.63
N SER A 178 26.09 -17.98 40.77
CA SER A 178 25.42 -18.68 39.68
C SER A 178 24.21 -17.94 39.10
N ASP A 179 23.67 -16.96 39.84
CA ASP A 179 22.58 -16.13 39.35
C ASP A 179 23.14 -15.03 38.45
N THR A 180 22.81 -15.15 37.17
CA THR A 180 23.37 -14.35 36.07
C THR A 180 22.28 -13.57 35.34
N VAL A 181 21.11 -13.44 35.96
CA VAL A 181 19.93 -12.81 35.37
C VAL A 181 19.37 -11.78 36.33
N PHE A 182 19.38 -10.52 35.92
CA PHE A 182 18.72 -9.44 36.65
C PHE A 182 17.47 -8.99 35.92
N THR A 183 16.40 -8.69 36.66
CA THR A 183 15.17 -8.15 36.09
C THR A 183 14.74 -6.86 36.79
N THR A 184 14.20 -5.91 36.03
CA THR A 184 13.67 -4.64 36.56
C THR A 184 12.44 -4.20 35.78
N SER A 185 11.52 -3.52 36.45
CA SER A 185 10.38 -2.83 35.84
C SER A 185 10.62 -1.33 35.68
N ASP A 186 11.71 -0.80 36.22
CA ASP A 186 12.08 0.63 36.15
C ASP A 186 13.12 0.82 35.04
N PHE A 187 12.65 1.06 33.82
CA PHE A 187 13.46 1.32 32.64
C PHE A 187 12.67 2.14 31.62
N ASP A 188 13.38 2.81 30.72
CA ASP A 188 12.81 3.56 29.59
C ASP A 188 13.68 3.29 28.35
N PRO A 189 13.22 2.46 27.40
CA PRO A 189 14.01 2.13 26.22
C PRO A 189 13.97 3.24 25.17
N THR A 190 13.09 4.24 25.29
CA THR A 190 12.99 5.37 24.34
C THR A 190 14.19 6.31 24.41
N GLN A 191 14.96 6.23 25.51
CA GLN A 191 16.20 6.96 25.71
C GLN A 191 17.38 6.00 25.77
N ARG A 192 18.47 6.31 25.08
CA ARG A 192 19.66 5.47 25.13
C ARG A 192 20.23 5.45 26.55
N LYS A 193 20.27 4.27 27.16
CA LYS A 193 20.92 4.01 28.45
C LYS A 193 21.96 2.92 28.32
N TRP A 194 22.97 2.98 29.18
CA TRP A 194 24.08 2.03 29.25
C TRP A 194 24.04 1.26 30.56
N TYR A 195 24.09 -0.06 30.49
CA TYR A 195 24.04 -0.95 31.64
C TYR A 195 25.41 -1.59 31.87
N PHE A 196 25.78 -1.77 33.13
CA PHE A 196 27.08 -2.30 33.53
C PHE A 196 26.90 -3.32 34.66
N VAL A 197 27.84 -4.26 34.74
CA VAL A 197 27.94 -5.22 35.85
C VAL A 197 29.30 -5.04 36.52
N MET A 198 29.30 -4.81 37.82
CA MET A 198 30.50 -4.79 38.65
C MET A 198 30.61 -6.11 39.39
N VAL A 199 31.79 -6.72 39.37
CA VAL A 199 32.11 -7.92 40.16
C VAL A 199 32.90 -7.48 41.38
N THR A 200 32.53 -7.94 42.57
CA THR A 200 33.26 -7.70 43.81
C THR A 200 33.67 -9.03 44.44
N ASP A 201 34.88 -9.11 44.98
CA ASP A 201 35.36 -10.25 45.76
C ASP A 201 35.07 -10.08 47.28
N ILE A 202 35.34 -11.12 48.09
CA ILE A 202 35.13 -11.08 49.55
C ILE A 202 36.05 -10.10 50.28
N TYR A 203 37.15 -9.70 49.64
CA TYR A 203 38.16 -8.78 50.18
C TYR A 203 37.85 -7.31 49.87
N GLY A 204 36.86 -7.05 49.00
CA GLY A 204 36.37 -5.73 48.64
C GLY A 204 36.98 -5.12 47.38
N TYR A 205 37.79 -5.88 46.62
CA TYR A 205 38.24 -5.43 45.30
C TYR A 205 37.11 -5.59 44.29
N SER A 206 36.98 -4.63 43.38
CA SER A 206 35.94 -4.65 42.36
C SER A 206 36.42 -4.16 41.00
N ILE A 207 35.75 -4.64 39.96
CA ILE A 207 35.96 -4.21 38.58
C ILE A 207 34.61 -4.00 37.89
N LEU A 208 34.50 -2.94 37.10
CA LEU A 208 33.32 -2.66 36.28
C LEU A 208 33.51 -3.28 34.88
N GLY A 209 32.52 -4.04 34.42
CA GLY A 209 32.46 -4.60 33.07
C GLY A 209 32.22 -3.55 31.99
N SER A 210 32.28 -3.99 30.73
CA SER A 210 31.94 -3.11 29.59
C SER A 210 30.45 -2.77 29.58
N GLY A 211 30.13 -1.53 29.19
CA GLY A 211 28.75 -1.08 29.08
C GLY A 211 28.00 -1.74 27.91
N TYR A 212 26.72 -2.06 28.14
CA TYR A 212 25.79 -2.54 27.11
C TYR A 212 24.66 -1.53 26.93
N SER A 213 24.46 -1.00 25.73
CA SER A 213 23.43 0.03 25.49
C SER A 213 22.10 -0.56 25.06
N VAL A 214 21.01 0.01 25.57
CA VAL A 214 19.64 -0.24 25.09
C VAL A 214 19.09 1.06 24.52
N LEU A 215 18.48 0.97 23.35
CA LEU A 215 17.69 2.02 22.71
C LEU A 215 16.67 1.32 21.82
N ASP A 216 15.41 1.68 21.99
CA ASP A 216 14.31 1.20 21.16
C ASP A 216 14.46 1.66 19.72
N SER A 217 13.97 0.85 18.79
CA SER A 217 13.99 1.16 17.36
C SER A 217 12.59 1.38 16.87
N ASN A 218 12.43 2.24 15.85
CA ASN A 218 11.17 2.34 15.13
C ASN A 218 10.69 0.94 14.69
N PRO A 219 9.36 0.71 14.66
CA PRO A 219 8.79 -0.56 14.22
C PRO A 219 9.18 -0.87 12.76
N THR A 220 9.11 -2.13 12.36
CA THR A 220 9.38 -2.53 10.98
C THR A 220 8.33 -1.94 10.04
N GLU A 221 8.76 -1.27 8.96
CA GLU A 221 7.87 -0.69 7.96
C GLU A 221 6.90 -1.73 7.38
N PRO A 222 5.58 -1.45 7.34
CA PRO A 222 4.61 -2.35 6.71
C PRO A 222 4.80 -2.33 5.19
N PHE A 223 4.89 -3.52 4.58
CA PHE A 223 4.80 -3.65 3.13
C PHE A 223 3.32 -3.51 2.72
N PHE A 224 2.97 -2.41 2.06
CA PHE A 224 1.60 -2.11 1.67
C PHE A 224 1.39 -2.39 0.18
N GLN A 225 0.52 -3.36 -0.10
CA GLN A 225 0.18 -3.75 -1.46
C GLN A 225 -0.75 -2.71 -2.09
N SER A 226 -0.60 -2.47 -3.39
CA SER A 226 -1.54 -1.63 -4.13
C SER A 226 -2.97 -2.17 -3.95
N PRO A 227 -3.92 -1.33 -3.49
CA PRO A 227 -5.27 -1.79 -3.21
C PRO A 227 -5.96 -2.28 -4.48
N ASN A 228 -6.62 -3.42 -4.37
CA ASN A 228 -7.33 -4.02 -5.51
C ASN A 228 -8.79 -3.58 -5.51
N TYR A 229 -9.29 -3.23 -6.68
CA TYR A 229 -10.69 -2.89 -6.90
C TYR A 229 -11.46 -4.06 -7.50
N ASN A 230 -12.68 -4.28 -7.02
CA ASN A 230 -13.61 -5.21 -7.62
C ASN A 230 -15.04 -4.73 -7.36
N ASN A 231 -15.77 -4.38 -8.42
CA ASN A 231 -17.19 -4.04 -8.41
C ASN A 231 -17.59 -3.07 -7.27
N GLY A 232 -16.92 -1.93 -7.20
CA GLY A 232 -17.19 -0.89 -6.21
C GLY A 232 -16.53 -1.10 -4.84
N ILE A 233 -15.82 -2.22 -4.61
CA ILE A 233 -15.13 -2.50 -3.35
C ILE A 233 -13.62 -2.38 -3.56
N ILE A 234 -12.96 -1.57 -2.73
CA ILE A 234 -11.49 -1.54 -2.61
C ILE A 234 -11.08 -2.44 -1.45
N ARG A 235 -10.09 -3.30 -1.69
CA ARG A 235 -9.46 -4.16 -0.68
C ARG A 235 -8.01 -3.74 -0.46
N PHE A 236 -7.72 -3.40 0.79
CA PHE A 236 -6.39 -3.05 1.29
C PHE A 236 -5.73 -4.27 1.93
N ALA A 237 -4.43 -4.43 1.73
CA ALA A 237 -3.64 -5.48 2.37
C ALA A 237 -2.22 -5.03 2.66
N TRP A 238 -1.71 -5.33 3.85
CA TRP A 238 -0.32 -5.06 4.25
C TRP A 238 0.33 -6.24 4.98
N SER A 239 1.64 -6.18 5.21
CA SER A 239 2.38 -7.19 5.99
C SER A 239 2.15 -7.01 7.50
N ALA A 240 2.06 -8.13 8.23
CA ALA A 240 2.03 -8.09 9.69
C ALA A 240 3.40 -7.66 10.24
N SER A 241 3.40 -6.78 11.24
CA SER A 241 4.58 -6.34 11.98
C SER A 241 5.20 -7.53 12.73
N PRO A 242 6.50 -7.77 12.57
CA PRO A 242 7.25 -8.76 13.33
C PRO A 242 7.64 -8.27 14.75
N ASP A 243 7.44 -6.99 15.06
CA ASP A 243 7.98 -6.33 16.25
C ASP A 243 7.18 -6.70 17.50
N ASN A 244 7.83 -7.20 18.55
CA ASN A 244 7.14 -7.78 19.71
C ASN A 244 6.24 -6.77 20.47
N ASP A 245 6.57 -5.50 20.36
CA ASP A 245 5.94 -4.33 20.95
C ASP A 245 4.94 -3.62 20.02
N PHE A 246 4.49 -4.27 18.95
CA PHE A 246 3.36 -3.79 18.14
C PHE A 246 2.19 -3.29 19.01
N LEU A 247 1.68 -2.11 18.67
CA LEU A 247 0.48 -1.55 19.28
C LEU A 247 -0.71 -1.59 18.31
N ARG A 248 -0.57 -1.00 17.11
CA ARG A 248 -1.67 -0.89 16.13
C ARG A 248 -1.20 -0.48 14.73
N TYR A 249 -2.08 -0.62 13.76
CA TYR A 249 -2.00 0.02 12.45
C TYR A 249 -3.01 1.16 12.31
N TYR A 250 -2.65 2.14 11.50
CA TYR A 250 -3.53 3.15 10.94
C TYR A 250 -3.52 3.03 9.42
N LEU A 251 -4.71 2.97 8.80
CA LEU A 251 -4.85 3.17 7.37
C LEU A 251 -5.29 4.62 7.13
N TYR A 252 -4.49 5.36 6.38
CA TYR A 252 -4.76 6.76 6.01
C TYR A 252 -5.18 6.89 4.56
N SER A 253 -5.91 7.96 4.25
CA SER A 253 -6.11 8.45 2.89
C SER A 253 -5.86 9.94 2.74
N SER A 254 -5.47 10.39 1.55
CA SER A 254 -5.35 11.79 1.18
C SER A 254 -5.73 12.05 -0.29
N ASN A 255 -6.08 13.29 -0.61
CA ASN A 255 -6.17 13.77 -2.00
C ASN A 255 -4.80 14.19 -2.56
N SER A 256 -3.75 14.24 -1.72
CA SER A 256 -2.38 14.60 -2.11
C SER A 256 -1.46 13.38 -2.13
N GLU A 257 -0.58 13.33 -3.13
CA GLU A 257 0.38 12.24 -3.33
C GLU A 257 1.39 12.13 -2.17
N ASP A 258 1.77 13.24 -1.57
CA ASP A 258 2.66 13.30 -0.41
C ASP A 258 1.93 13.05 0.93
N MET A 259 0.64 12.68 0.86
CA MET A 259 -0.24 12.48 2.00
C MET A 259 -0.43 13.74 2.88
N GLU A 260 -0.22 14.95 2.35
CA GLU A 260 -0.61 16.19 3.04
C GLU A 260 -2.11 16.18 3.34
N GLY A 261 -2.51 16.58 4.56
CA GLY A 261 -3.93 16.60 4.96
C GLY A 261 -4.57 15.21 5.12
N LYS A 262 -3.78 14.15 5.28
CA LYS A 262 -4.27 12.77 5.43
C LYS A 262 -5.30 12.60 6.56
N THR A 263 -6.31 11.77 6.32
CA THR A 263 -7.36 11.39 7.28
C THR A 263 -7.29 9.91 7.60
N VAL A 264 -7.58 9.54 8.86
CA VAL A 264 -7.65 8.13 9.28
C VAL A 264 -8.91 7.50 8.71
N LEU A 265 -8.74 6.45 7.90
CA LEU A 265 -9.83 5.62 7.42
C LEU A 265 -10.17 4.49 8.39
N SER A 266 -9.13 3.86 8.96
CA SER A 266 -9.29 2.73 9.87
C SER A 266 -8.14 2.64 10.85
N THR A 267 -8.40 2.03 12.01
CA THR A 267 -7.40 1.71 13.04
C THR A 267 -7.58 0.26 13.43
N ASN A 268 -6.47 -0.49 13.49
CA ASN A 268 -6.49 -1.92 13.80
C ASN A 268 -5.47 -2.28 14.89
N THR A 269 -5.93 -2.81 16.02
CA THR A 269 -5.08 -3.24 17.14
C THR A 269 -4.73 -4.73 17.10
N VAL A 270 -5.20 -5.47 16.09
CA VAL A 270 -4.94 -6.90 15.94
C VAL A 270 -3.80 -7.09 14.93
N ARG A 271 -2.61 -7.46 15.42
CA ARG A 271 -1.37 -7.59 14.64
C ARG A 271 -1.52 -8.33 13.30
N ASN A 272 -2.29 -9.43 13.31
CA ASN A 272 -2.45 -10.34 12.17
C ASN A 272 -3.68 -10.02 11.31
N ASP A 273 -4.49 -9.03 11.68
CA ASP A 273 -5.56 -8.53 10.83
C ASP A 273 -5.00 -7.40 9.96
N THR A 274 -4.50 -7.79 8.79
CA THR A 274 -3.74 -6.90 7.91
C THR A 274 -4.52 -6.54 6.64
N THR A 275 -5.84 -6.56 6.73
CA THR A 275 -6.73 -6.23 5.62
C THR A 275 -7.78 -5.22 6.02
N HIS A 276 -8.25 -4.45 5.06
CA HIS A 276 -9.41 -3.59 5.24
C HIS A 276 -10.19 -3.52 3.93
N THR A 277 -11.50 -3.31 3.99
CA THR A 277 -12.33 -3.14 2.80
C THR A 277 -13.20 -1.91 2.94
N MET A 278 -13.40 -1.21 1.83
CA MET A 278 -14.32 -0.08 1.75
C MET A 278 -15.09 -0.09 0.44
N ILE A 279 -16.28 0.51 0.45
CA ILE A 279 -17.01 0.83 -0.77
C ILE A 279 -16.43 2.12 -1.32
N LEU A 280 -16.04 2.11 -2.60
CA LEU A 280 -15.56 3.29 -3.31
C LEU A 280 -16.75 4.15 -3.74
N ASN A 281 -16.74 5.41 -3.34
CA ASN A 281 -17.62 6.40 -3.95
C ASN A 281 -17.06 6.77 -5.33
N LEU A 282 -17.68 6.25 -6.40
CA LEU A 282 -17.14 6.35 -7.76
C LEU A 282 -17.02 7.80 -8.25
N THR A 283 -17.78 8.74 -7.68
CA THR A 283 -17.80 10.15 -8.13
C THR A 283 -16.78 11.04 -7.40
N GLU A 284 -16.13 10.53 -6.34
CA GLU A 284 -15.04 11.22 -5.66
C GLU A 284 -13.70 11.11 -6.41
N SER A 285 -12.80 12.06 -6.18
CA SER A 285 -11.43 11.96 -6.68
C SER A 285 -10.72 10.73 -6.11
N ILE A 286 -9.94 10.04 -6.95
CA ILE A 286 -9.09 8.92 -6.52
C ILE A 286 -8.09 9.42 -5.47
N LYS A 287 -8.01 8.70 -4.35
CA LYS A 287 -7.17 9.06 -3.19
C LYS A 287 -5.88 8.25 -3.15
N TYR A 288 -4.89 8.79 -2.44
CA TYR A 288 -3.66 8.12 -2.05
C TYR A 288 -3.84 7.49 -0.67
N TYR A 289 -3.20 6.35 -0.44
CA TYR A 289 -3.32 5.58 0.79
C TYR A 289 -1.95 5.23 1.36
N GLN A 290 -1.87 5.15 2.68
CA GLN A 290 -0.65 4.79 3.41
C GLN A 290 -1.02 4.04 4.71
N VAL A 291 -0.23 3.03 5.08
CA VAL A 291 -0.35 2.35 6.36
C VAL A 291 0.76 2.85 7.29
N ILE A 292 0.41 3.18 8.53
CA ILE A 292 1.36 3.54 9.58
C ILE A 292 1.24 2.52 10.70
N VAL A 293 2.34 1.91 11.10
CA VAL A 293 2.42 1.05 12.28
C VAL A 293 2.94 1.87 13.45
N GLU A 294 2.33 1.67 14.62
CA GLU A 294 2.72 2.26 15.88
C GLU A 294 3.10 1.14 16.85
N ASP A 295 4.18 1.31 17.61
CA ASP A 295 4.55 0.42 18.71
C ASP A 295 4.04 0.94 20.07
N GLN A 296 4.28 0.17 21.12
CA GLN A 296 3.81 0.48 22.47
C GLN A 296 4.59 1.62 23.13
N TRP A 297 5.70 2.06 22.53
CA TRP A 297 6.55 3.16 23.01
C TRP A 297 6.28 4.47 22.27
N GLY A 298 5.39 4.45 21.28
CA GLY A 298 4.94 5.62 20.52
C GLY A 298 5.82 5.95 19.32
N PHE A 299 6.73 5.06 18.92
CA PHE A 299 7.40 5.20 17.63
C PHE A 299 6.50 4.69 16.51
N PHE A 300 6.78 5.17 15.31
CA PHE A 300 6.02 4.84 14.12
C PHE A 300 6.94 4.64 12.92
N SER A 301 6.44 3.83 12.00
CA SER A 301 7.01 3.64 10.67
C SER A 301 5.90 3.68 9.64
N GLU A 302 6.18 4.29 8.49
CA GLU A 302 5.22 4.49 7.43
C GLU A 302 5.51 3.53 6.26
N SER A 303 4.46 2.99 5.64
CA SER A 303 4.59 2.23 4.40
C SER A 303 4.86 3.15 3.20
N ASN A 304 5.10 2.53 2.04
CA ASN A 304 4.92 3.19 0.75
C ASN A 304 3.51 3.81 0.61
N ILE A 305 3.42 4.87 -0.18
CA ILE A 305 2.16 5.51 -0.58
C ILE A 305 1.71 4.88 -1.91
N THR A 306 0.43 4.55 -2.03
CA THR A 306 -0.12 3.93 -3.25
C THR A 306 -1.54 4.41 -3.53
N GLN A 307 -1.91 4.39 -4.81
CA GLN A 307 -3.30 4.47 -5.25
C GLN A 307 -3.85 3.06 -5.52
N PRO A 308 -5.17 2.86 -5.50
CA PRO A 308 -5.79 1.63 -5.97
C PRO A 308 -5.51 1.43 -7.47
N ASN A 309 -5.30 0.19 -7.89
CA ASN A 309 -5.30 -0.16 -9.31
C ASN A 309 -6.75 -0.17 -9.81
N LEU A 310 -7.12 0.77 -10.67
CA LEU A 310 -8.51 0.99 -11.10
C LEU A 310 -8.62 0.89 -12.64
N PRO A 311 -9.72 0.31 -13.18
CA PRO A 311 -9.97 0.27 -14.62
C PRO A 311 -10.37 1.63 -15.23
N PHE A 312 -10.34 2.70 -14.44
CA PHE A 312 -10.76 4.04 -14.82
C PHE A 312 -9.89 5.09 -14.15
N THR A 313 -9.81 6.26 -14.80
CA THR A 313 -9.12 7.45 -14.27
C THR A 313 -10.09 8.54 -13.84
N MET A 314 -11.34 8.50 -14.32
CA MET A 314 -12.36 9.47 -13.97
C MET A 314 -13.76 8.88 -14.11
N ILE A 315 -14.63 9.15 -13.13
CA ILE A 315 -16.09 8.96 -13.25
C ILE A 315 -16.76 10.23 -12.75
N LYS A 316 -17.69 10.77 -13.54
CA LYS A 316 -18.45 11.99 -13.22
C LYS A 316 -19.91 11.81 -13.62
N ASN A 317 -20.80 12.33 -12.78
CA ASN A 317 -22.21 12.46 -13.12
C ASN A 317 -22.64 13.92 -13.20
N TYR A 318 -23.58 14.21 -14.11
CA TYR A 318 -24.12 15.55 -14.32
C TYR A 318 -25.63 15.49 -14.54
N GLY A 319 -26.38 16.15 -13.68
CA GLY A 319 -27.83 16.21 -13.78
C GLY A 319 -28.45 17.07 -12.68
N GLY A 320 -29.77 17.18 -12.71
CA GLY A 320 -30.61 17.91 -11.78
C GLY A 320 -31.40 16.95 -10.88
N ILE A 321 -32.69 17.19 -10.76
CA ILE A 321 -33.60 16.36 -9.95
C ILE A 321 -34.50 15.45 -10.82
N GLN A 322 -34.54 15.70 -12.12
CA GLN A 322 -35.28 14.89 -13.11
C GLN A 322 -34.28 14.09 -13.94
N ASP A 323 -34.66 13.71 -15.16
CA ASP A 323 -33.91 12.78 -16.00
C ASP A 323 -33.02 13.50 -17.03
N GLU A 324 -31.76 13.11 -17.06
CA GLU A 324 -30.70 13.52 -17.97
C GLU A 324 -30.00 12.30 -18.59
N ARG A 325 -29.88 12.28 -19.92
CA ARG A 325 -29.23 11.19 -20.66
C ARG A 325 -28.15 11.70 -21.58
N GLY A 326 -26.92 11.19 -21.46
CA GLY A 326 -25.82 11.50 -22.37
C GLY A 326 -25.77 10.50 -23.53
N TYR A 327 -25.65 11.00 -24.76
CA TYR A 327 -25.63 10.17 -25.98
C TYR A 327 -24.29 10.22 -26.72
N ALA A 328 -23.57 11.34 -26.66
CA ALA A 328 -22.23 11.45 -27.24
C ALA A 328 -21.33 12.36 -26.41
N ILE A 329 -20.03 12.10 -26.54
CA ILE A 329 -18.94 12.83 -25.90
C ILE A 329 -17.80 12.96 -26.91
N GLU A 330 -17.06 14.07 -26.88
CA GLU A 330 -15.84 14.28 -27.66
C GLU A 330 -14.83 15.07 -26.81
N GLU A 331 -13.54 14.74 -26.91
CA GLU A 331 -12.45 15.55 -26.35
C GLU A 331 -12.21 16.79 -27.23
N THR A 332 -12.24 17.98 -26.61
CA THR A 332 -12.07 19.24 -27.32
C THR A 332 -10.61 19.65 -27.43
N ASN A 333 -10.30 20.52 -28.41
CA ASN A 333 -8.93 20.98 -28.68
C ASN A 333 -8.20 21.66 -27.49
N ASP A 334 -8.95 22.10 -26.48
CA ASP A 334 -8.42 22.68 -25.24
C ASP A 334 -8.09 21.62 -24.16
N GLY A 335 -8.30 20.33 -24.46
CA GLY A 335 -8.11 19.19 -23.55
C GLY A 335 -9.29 18.91 -22.61
N GLY A 336 -10.38 19.69 -22.71
CA GLY A 336 -11.64 19.40 -22.04
C GLY A 336 -12.54 18.44 -22.82
N TYR A 337 -13.82 18.36 -22.45
CA TYR A 337 -14.77 17.47 -23.10
C TYR A 337 -16.10 18.18 -23.37
N ILE A 338 -16.68 17.92 -24.55
CA ILE A 338 -18.04 18.33 -24.91
C ILE A 338 -18.97 17.12 -24.88
N LEU A 339 -20.09 17.25 -24.18
CA LEU A 339 -21.10 16.22 -24.01
C LEU A 339 -22.41 16.71 -24.62
N ILE A 340 -23.17 15.81 -25.23
CA ILE A 340 -24.53 16.09 -25.68
C ILE A 340 -25.50 15.01 -25.23
N GLY A 341 -26.71 15.46 -24.91
CA GLY A 341 -27.74 14.63 -24.36
C GLY A 341 -29.13 15.22 -24.46
N SER A 342 -29.99 14.71 -23.60
CA SER A 342 -31.29 15.29 -23.29
C SER A 342 -31.40 15.56 -21.79
N THR A 343 -32.20 16.55 -21.42
CA THR A 343 -32.49 16.91 -20.02
C THR A 343 -33.98 17.17 -19.86
N THR A 344 -34.53 16.84 -18.70
CA THR A 344 -35.88 17.25 -18.27
C THR A 344 -35.82 18.18 -17.05
N SER A 345 -34.65 18.28 -16.41
CA SER A 345 -34.39 19.24 -15.34
C SER A 345 -34.26 20.67 -15.83
N TYR A 346 -33.78 20.88 -17.06
CA TYR A 346 -33.45 22.20 -17.59
C TYR A 346 -34.12 22.44 -18.95
N GLY A 347 -34.69 23.63 -19.17
CA GLY A 347 -35.29 23.98 -20.46
C GLY A 347 -36.80 24.26 -20.36
N ALA A 348 -37.54 23.94 -21.41
CA ALA A 348 -38.82 24.54 -21.74
C ALA A 348 -40.00 23.57 -21.88
N GLY A 349 -40.02 22.42 -21.22
CA GLY A 349 -41.26 21.62 -21.15
C GLY A 349 -40.96 20.14 -21.04
N GLY A 350 -41.04 19.43 -22.17
CA GLY A 350 -40.58 18.06 -22.30
C GLY A 350 -39.07 17.95 -22.14
N SER A 351 -38.46 16.91 -22.73
CA SER A 351 -37.01 16.85 -22.73
C SER A 351 -36.42 17.85 -23.72
N ASP A 352 -35.33 18.54 -23.36
CA ASP A 352 -34.61 19.45 -24.26
C ASP A 352 -33.20 18.92 -24.56
N VAL A 353 -32.61 19.35 -25.68
CA VAL A 353 -31.20 19.06 -26.00
C VAL A 353 -30.32 19.74 -24.95
N TRP A 354 -29.42 18.97 -24.34
CA TRP A 354 -28.44 19.50 -23.39
C TRP A 354 -27.03 19.35 -23.93
N ILE A 355 -26.34 20.46 -24.13
CA ILE A 355 -24.91 20.51 -24.44
C ILE A 355 -24.18 20.95 -23.18
N LEU A 356 -23.19 20.18 -22.76
CA LEU A 356 -22.40 20.41 -21.55
C LEU A 356 -20.91 20.40 -21.89
N LYS A 357 -20.20 21.48 -21.54
CA LYS A 357 -18.75 21.57 -21.63
C LYS A 357 -18.14 21.43 -20.24
N ILE A 358 -17.12 20.59 -20.15
CA ILE A 358 -16.32 20.36 -18.96
C ILE A 358 -14.82 20.50 -19.28
N ASP A 359 -14.02 20.75 -18.24
CA ASP A 359 -12.56 20.81 -18.35
C ASP A 359 -11.92 19.41 -18.32
N ALA A 360 -10.59 19.35 -18.41
CA ALA A 360 -9.81 18.11 -18.40
C ALA A 360 -9.93 17.31 -17.09
N ALA A 361 -10.37 17.93 -15.98
CA ALA A 361 -10.58 17.29 -14.68
C ALA A 361 -12.06 16.88 -14.47
N GLY A 362 -12.92 17.11 -15.48
CA GLY A 362 -14.35 16.86 -15.40
C GLY A 362 -15.08 17.85 -14.51
N ILE A 363 -14.61 19.11 -14.46
CA ILE A 363 -15.28 20.21 -13.79
C ILE A 363 -16.13 20.97 -14.81
N PHE A 364 -17.36 21.32 -14.41
CA PHE A 364 -18.29 22.12 -15.21
C PHE A 364 -17.69 23.46 -15.66
N GLU A 365 -17.82 23.78 -16.96
CA GLU A 365 -17.47 25.10 -17.51
C GLU A 365 -18.72 25.88 -17.93
N TRP A 366 -19.53 25.32 -18.83
CA TRP A 366 -20.79 25.90 -19.27
C TRP A 366 -21.74 24.84 -19.82
N SER A 367 -23.03 25.17 -19.89
CA SER A 367 -24.02 24.34 -20.58
C SER A 367 -24.99 25.18 -21.41
N ARG A 368 -25.68 24.54 -22.37
CA ARG A 368 -26.74 25.11 -23.19
C ARG A 368 -27.90 24.12 -23.29
N THR A 369 -29.11 24.64 -23.15
CA THR A 369 -30.36 23.91 -23.33
C THR A 369 -31.06 24.43 -24.58
N ILE A 370 -31.45 23.54 -25.47
CA ILE A 370 -31.98 23.90 -26.79
C ILE A 370 -33.21 23.03 -27.07
N GLY A 371 -34.37 23.67 -27.27
CA GLY A 371 -35.63 22.97 -27.49
C GLY A 371 -36.86 23.85 -27.20
N GLY A 372 -38.02 23.21 -27.09
CA GLY A 372 -39.32 23.84 -26.92
C GLY A 372 -40.19 23.10 -25.89
N ILE A 373 -41.51 23.09 -26.11
CA ILE A 373 -42.46 22.54 -25.13
C ILE A 373 -42.59 21.01 -25.20
N GLU A 374 -42.18 20.39 -26.31
CA GLU A 374 -42.20 18.95 -26.52
C GLU A 374 -40.78 18.36 -26.42
N ASP A 375 -40.62 17.08 -26.79
CA ASP A 375 -39.34 16.39 -26.64
C ASP A 375 -38.36 16.71 -27.78
N ASP A 376 -37.17 17.16 -27.41
CA ASP A 376 -36.04 17.50 -28.25
C ASP A 376 -34.78 16.82 -27.67
N VAL A 377 -34.05 16.06 -28.49
CA VAL A 377 -32.96 15.19 -28.01
C VAL A 377 -31.75 15.32 -28.91
N GLY A 378 -30.58 15.60 -28.32
CA GLY A 378 -29.29 15.57 -29.01
C GLY A 378 -28.71 14.16 -28.96
N ARG A 379 -28.20 13.68 -30.11
CA ARG A 379 -27.67 12.32 -30.26
C ARG A 379 -26.18 12.27 -30.57
N ALA A 380 -25.66 13.27 -31.29
CA ALA A 380 -24.25 13.38 -31.59
C ALA A 380 -23.82 14.85 -31.66
N ILE A 381 -22.57 15.09 -31.31
CA ILE A 381 -21.92 16.40 -31.34
C ILE A 381 -20.47 16.21 -31.80
N MET A 382 -19.95 17.19 -32.52
CA MET A 382 -18.55 17.23 -32.93
C MET A 382 -18.01 18.66 -32.89
N GLN A 383 -16.76 18.85 -32.46
CA GLN A 383 -16.08 20.14 -32.59
C GLN A 383 -15.67 20.36 -34.05
N THR A 384 -16.09 21.49 -34.62
CA THR A 384 -15.82 21.82 -36.01
C THR A 384 -14.47 22.51 -36.18
N SER A 385 -13.92 22.47 -37.39
CA SER A 385 -12.62 23.08 -37.74
C SER A 385 -12.52 24.59 -37.48
N ASP A 386 -13.66 25.29 -37.42
CA ASP A 386 -13.77 26.71 -37.03
C ASP A 386 -13.76 26.95 -35.50
N GLY A 387 -13.68 25.88 -34.70
CA GLY A 387 -13.68 25.89 -33.24
C GLY A 387 -15.06 25.80 -32.58
N GLY A 388 -16.15 26.00 -33.33
CA GLY A 388 -17.52 25.82 -32.85
C GLY A 388 -17.93 24.34 -32.78
N TYR A 389 -19.23 24.05 -32.74
CA TYR A 389 -19.73 22.68 -32.69
C TYR A 389 -20.85 22.43 -33.69
N ILE A 390 -20.90 21.23 -34.26
CA ILE A 390 -22.03 20.72 -35.02
C ILE A 390 -22.70 19.60 -34.21
N ALA A 391 -24.01 19.68 -34.03
CA ALA A 391 -24.78 18.72 -33.28
C ALA A 391 -25.99 18.25 -34.08
N THR A 392 -26.38 16.99 -33.92
CA THR A 392 -27.58 16.44 -34.52
C THR A 392 -28.44 15.70 -33.50
N GLY A 393 -29.72 15.54 -33.83
CA GLY A 393 -30.66 14.78 -33.05
C GLY A 393 -32.04 14.82 -33.66
N TYR A 394 -33.06 15.02 -32.83
CA TYR A 394 -34.41 15.32 -33.29
C TYR A 394 -35.09 16.40 -32.45
N THR A 395 -36.10 17.00 -33.06
CA THR A 395 -37.04 17.90 -32.40
C THR A 395 -38.47 17.44 -32.66
N LYS A 396 -39.29 17.45 -31.62
CA LYS A 396 -40.75 17.32 -31.72
C LYS A 396 -41.45 18.66 -31.54
N SER A 397 -40.78 19.62 -30.90
CA SER A 397 -41.28 20.97 -30.67
C SER A 397 -41.50 21.79 -31.93
N PHE A 398 -40.74 21.50 -32.99
CA PHE A 398 -40.69 22.32 -34.21
C PHE A 398 -41.06 21.54 -35.47
N SER A 399 -41.98 20.57 -35.33
CA SER A 399 -42.52 19.78 -36.44
C SER A 399 -43.93 20.20 -36.80
N ASP A 400 -44.20 20.32 -38.11
CA ASP A 400 -45.51 20.73 -38.65
C ASP A 400 -46.60 19.67 -38.47
N ASP A 401 -46.23 18.39 -38.32
CA ASP A 401 -47.17 17.27 -38.29
C ASP A 401 -47.19 16.51 -36.95
N GLY A 402 -46.44 17.00 -35.96
CA GLY A 402 -46.33 16.43 -34.61
C GLY A 402 -45.46 15.17 -34.52
N ASN A 403 -44.77 14.79 -35.61
CA ASN A 403 -43.73 13.78 -35.57
C ASN A 403 -42.39 14.38 -35.12
N MET A 404 -41.39 13.53 -34.95
CA MET A 404 -40.01 13.97 -34.75
C MET A 404 -39.39 14.33 -36.10
N ASP A 405 -38.74 15.48 -36.18
CA ASP A 405 -37.91 15.88 -37.32
C ASP A 405 -36.44 15.88 -36.94
N LEU A 406 -35.56 15.52 -37.89
CA LEU A 406 -34.12 15.57 -37.67
C LEU A 406 -33.70 17.03 -37.45
N TRP A 407 -32.92 17.25 -36.40
CA TRP A 407 -32.46 18.59 -36.04
C TRP A 407 -30.95 18.67 -36.17
N LEU A 408 -30.46 19.68 -36.88
CA LEU A 408 -29.03 19.96 -37.10
C LEU A 408 -28.71 21.37 -36.63
N ILE A 409 -27.78 21.47 -35.68
CA ILE A 409 -27.49 22.66 -34.89
C ILE A 409 -26.00 23.00 -35.03
N LYS A 410 -25.68 24.16 -35.58
CA LYS A 410 -24.32 24.73 -35.60
C LYS A 410 -24.22 25.83 -34.55
N THR A 411 -23.24 25.69 -33.67
CA THR A 411 -22.95 26.64 -32.59
C THR A 411 -21.61 27.34 -32.82
N ASP A 412 -21.39 28.41 -32.04
CA ASP A 412 -20.06 29.00 -31.88
C ASP A 412 -19.21 28.26 -30.82
N VAL A 413 -17.99 28.76 -30.57
CA VAL A 413 -17.03 28.21 -29.60
C VAL A 413 -17.56 28.14 -28.15
N SER A 414 -18.58 28.93 -27.82
CA SER A 414 -19.21 28.99 -26.50
C SER A 414 -20.50 28.15 -26.42
N GLY A 415 -20.82 27.40 -27.47
CA GLY A 415 -22.08 26.66 -27.61
C GLY A 415 -23.28 27.55 -27.94
N GLN A 416 -23.08 28.84 -28.23
CA GLN A 416 -24.19 29.74 -28.51
C GLN A 416 -24.84 29.42 -29.86
N ILE A 417 -26.17 29.49 -29.90
CA ILE A 417 -27.00 29.34 -31.10
C ILE A 417 -27.72 30.65 -31.44
N CYS A 418 -28.18 30.75 -32.69
CA CYS A 418 -29.04 31.82 -33.13
C CYS A 418 -30.45 31.67 -32.52
N ILE A 419 -31.20 32.77 -32.49
CA ILE A 419 -32.61 32.74 -32.07
C ILE A 419 -33.42 32.09 -33.21
N TYR A 420 -33.99 30.91 -32.96
CA TYR A 420 -34.82 30.17 -33.92
C TYR A 420 -36.29 30.60 -33.93
N SER A 421 -36.93 30.45 -35.09
CA SER A 421 -38.34 30.74 -35.33
C SER A 421 -39.26 29.68 -34.72
N GLU A 422 -40.58 29.87 -34.88
CA GLU A 422 -41.58 28.84 -34.53
C GLU A 422 -41.34 27.51 -35.27
N ASP A 423 -40.75 27.55 -36.47
CA ASP A 423 -40.37 26.34 -37.21
C ASP A 423 -38.98 25.77 -36.79
N GLY A 424 -38.40 26.20 -35.67
CA GLY A 424 -37.13 25.67 -35.16
C GLY A 424 -35.89 25.99 -36.02
N ASN A 425 -35.99 26.96 -36.93
CA ASN A 425 -34.93 27.31 -37.89
C ASN A 425 -34.34 28.70 -37.61
N CYS A 426 -33.02 28.86 -37.78
CA CYS A 426 -32.38 30.17 -37.85
C CYS A 426 -31.04 30.17 -38.58
N SER A 427 -30.53 31.36 -38.86
CA SER A 427 -29.18 31.59 -39.38
C SER A 427 -28.69 32.98 -38.99
N ASP A 428 -27.52 33.07 -38.35
CA ASP A 428 -26.82 34.33 -38.06
C ASP A 428 -25.48 34.36 -38.81
N GLY A 429 -25.56 34.40 -40.14
CA GLY A 429 -24.38 34.29 -41.00
C GLY A 429 -23.85 32.86 -41.11
N THR A 430 -22.52 32.71 -41.19
CA THR A 430 -21.84 31.42 -41.40
C THR A 430 -21.40 30.73 -40.11
N SER A 431 -21.38 31.44 -38.97
CA SER A 431 -20.83 30.91 -37.72
C SER A 431 -21.82 30.04 -36.93
N MET A 432 -23.13 30.25 -37.10
CA MET A 432 -24.16 29.59 -36.31
C MET A 432 -25.51 29.58 -37.02
N TRP A 433 -26.19 28.45 -36.97
CA TRP A 433 -27.48 28.22 -37.61
C TRP A 433 -28.17 26.99 -37.01
N VAL A 434 -29.48 26.90 -37.20
CA VAL A 434 -30.28 25.74 -36.79
C VAL A 434 -31.19 25.37 -37.95
N LYS A 435 -31.24 24.07 -38.29
CA LYS A 435 -32.02 23.53 -39.41
C LYS A 435 -32.80 22.28 -39.01
N THR A 436 -34.07 22.24 -39.38
CA THR A 436 -34.89 21.02 -39.32
C THR A 436 -34.88 20.34 -40.69
N PHE A 437 -34.84 19.01 -40.67
CA PHE A 437 -34.91 18.16 -41.86
C PHE A 437 -35.84 16.99 -41.59
N GLY A 438 -36.77 16.74 -42.51
CA GLY A 438 -37.72 15.66 -42.34
C GLY A 438 -38.86 15.76 -43.33
N THR A 439 -39.76 14.79 -43.25
CA THR A 439 -40.97 14.61 -44.03
C THR A 439 -42.04 14.01 -43.13
N SER A 440 -43.07 13.36 -43.69
CA SER A 440 -44.06 12.67 -42.87
C SER A 440 -43.47 11.47 -42.12
N GLY A 441 -43.71 11.41 -40.81
CA GLY A 441 -43.24 10.35 -39.92
C GLY A 441 -41.98 10.75 -39.14
N ASN A 442 -41.52 9.86 -38.27
CA ASN A 442 -40.39 10.17 -37.38
C ASN A 442 -39.05 10.11 -38.11
N ASP A 443 -38.44 11.28 -38.32
CA ASP A 443 -37.09 11.48 -38.82
C ASP A 443 -36.17 11.91 -37.66
N TYR A 444 -34.98 11.33 -37.55
CA TYR A 444 -34.01 11.73 -36.52
C TYR A 444 -32.57 11.46 -36.97
N GLY A 445 -31.65 12.32 -36.53
CA GLY A 445 -30.22 12.15 -36.73
C GLY A 445 -29.59 11.41 -35.55
N ASN A 446 -28.73 10.44 -35.84
CA ASN A 446 -28.02 9.64 -34.84
C ASN A 446 -26.53 9.97 -34.75
N SER A 447 -25.90 10.35 -35.87
CA SER A 447 -24.47 10.67 -35.93
C SER A 447 -24.20 11.75 -36.97
N VAL A 448 -23.21 12.60 -36.72
CA VAL A 448 -22.81 13.73 -37.56
C VAL A 448 -21.29 13.83 -37.63
N ILE A 449 -20.77 14.19 -38.82
CA ILE A 449 -19.36 14.50 -39.03
C ILE A 449 -19.18 15.77 -39.87
N GLU A 450 -18.06 16.45 -39.68
CA GLU A 450 -17.53 17.46 -40.60
C GLU A 450 -16.70 16.76 -41.70
N SER A 451 -16.90 17.16 -42.95
CA SER A 451 -16.14 16.65 -44.10
C SER A 451 -15.64 17.81 -44.96
N ILE A 452 -14.33 17.84 -45.19
CA ILE A 452 -13.68 18.86 -46.03
C ILE A 452 -13.45 18.26 -47.43
N GLU A 453 -14.14 18.78 -48.43
CA GLU A 453 -14.02 18.36 -49.83
C GLU A 453 -13.64 19.55 -50.72
N ASN A 454 -12.45 19.50 -51.33
CA ASN A 454 -11.92 20.58 -52.19
C ASN A 454 -12.00 21.96 -51.49
N ASP A 455 -11.45 22.04 -50.27
CA ASP A 455 -11.43 23.24 -49.41
C ASP A 455 -12.82 23.79 -49.01
N SER A 456 -13.88 23.02 -49.23
CA SER A 456 -15.25 23.35 -48.80
C SER A 456 -15.68 22.44 -47.66
N THR A 457 -16.26 23.02 -46.62
CA THR A 457 -16.82 22.30 -45.48
C THR A 457 -18.24 21.81 -45.79
N TYR A 458 -18.51 20.57 -45.43
CA TYR A 458 -19.81 19.93 -45.46
C TYR A 458 -20.10 19.25 -44.12
N PHE A 459 -21.37 19.19 -43.75
CA PHE A 459 -21.82 18.36 -42.64
C PHE A 459 -22.60 17.18 -43.17
N ILE A 460 -22.26 16.00 -42.67
CA ILE A 460 -22.87 14.74 -43.07
C ILE A 460 -23.58 14.17 -41.87
N VAL A 461 -24.88 13.93 -42.01
CA VAL A 461 -25.72 13.40 -40.94
C VAL A 461 -26.30 12.08 -41.40
N VAL A 462 -26.29 11.10 -40.51
CA VAL A 462 -26.96 9.81 -40.71
C VAL A 462 -27.99 9.55 -39.62
N GLY A 463 -29.03 8.81 -39.94
CA GLY A 463 -30.08 8.49 -38.98
C GLY A 463 -31.20 7.65 -39.56
N LYS A 464 -32.43 7.95 -39.13
CA LYS A 464 -33.66 7.29 -39.57
C LYS A 464 -34.57 8.27 -40.28
N SER A 465 -35.30 7.77 -41.28
CA SER A 465 -36.46 8.43 -41.82
C SER A 465 -37.75 7.67 -41.55
N GLY A 466 -38.86 8.41 -41.43
CA GLY A 466 -40.22 7.85 -41.44
C GLY A 466 -40.62 7.25 -42.79
N ARG A 467 -39.86 7.57 -43.85
CA ARG A 467 -40.02 7.03 -45.21
C ARG A 467 -39.45 5.62 -45.33
N ILE A 468 -39.81 4.96 -46.43
CA ILE A 468 -39.30 3.64 -46.82
C ILE A 468 -38.56 3.80 -48.16
N PRO A 469 -37.28 3.39 -48.27
CA PRO A 469 -36.43 2.82 -47.21
C PRO A 469 -36.13 3.79 -46.06
N SER A 470 -35.86 3.28 -44.85
CA SER A 470 -35.74 4.11 -43.63
C SER A 470 -34.33 4.54 -43.25
N VAL A 471 -33.26 3.95 -43.80
CA VAL A 471 -31.89 4.41 -43.52
C VAL A 471 -31.68 5.77 -44.18
N TYR A 472 -31.39 6.80 -43.40
CA TYR A 472 -31.41 8.19 -43.87
C TYR A 472 -30.04 8.85 -43.79
N MET A 473 -29.70 9.64 -44.81
CA MET A 473 -28.48 10.43 -44.84
C MET A 473 -28.70 11.78 -45.52
N ILE A 474 -28.10 12.82 -44.95
CA ILE A 474 -28.16 14.19 -45.47
C ILE A 474 -26.74 14.75 -45.57
N LYS A 475 -26.49 15.51 -46.64
CA LYS A 475 -25.31 16.36 -46.77
C LYS A 475 -25.73 17.82 -46.85
N THR A 476 -25.12 18.67 -46.05
CA THR A 476 -25.29 20.13 -46.09
C THR A 476 -23.96 20.83 -46.36
N ASP A 477 -23.99 22.08 -46.82
CA ASP A 477 -22.80 22.95 -46.75
C ASP A 477 -22.59 23.53 -45.34
N ASP A 478 -21.51 24.31 -45.22
CA ASP A 478 -21.15 25.13 -44.06
C ASP A 478 -22.27 26.04 -43.51
N LYS A 479 -23.31 26.33 -44.30
CA LYS A 479 -24.48 27.16 -43.92
C LYS A 479 -25.73 26.34 -43.62
N GLY A 480 -25.60 25.01 -43.56
CA GLY A 480 -26.72 24.10 -43.34
C GLY A 480 -27.66 23.99 -44.54
N GLN A 481 -27.26 24.43 -45.74
CA GLN A 481 -28.08 24.27 -46.94
C GLN A 481 -27.89 22.86 -47.50
N LYS A 482 -29.00 22.13 -47.63
CA LYS A 482 -29.04 20.76 -48.16
C LYS A 482 -28.44 20.70 -49.57
N LYS A 483 -27.43 19.85 -49.76
CA LYS A 483 -26.86 19.50 -51.07
C LYS A 483 -27.55 18.30 -51.66
N TRP A 484 -27.75 17.29 -50.84
CA TRP A 484 -28.56 16.12 -51.18
C TRP A 484 -29.03 15.43 -49.91
N GLU A 485 -30.07 14.62 -50.07
CA GLU A 485 -30.53 13.65 -49.09
C GLU A 485 -30.80 12.35 -49.83
N ASN A 486 -30.53 11.21 -49.17
CA ASN A 486 -30.77 9.89 -49.75
C ASN A 486 -31.37 8.95 -48.70
N LEU A 487 -32.13 7.98 -49.20
CA LEU A 487 -32.67 6.86 -48.43
C LEU A 487 -32.03 5.57 -48.92
N TYR A 488 -31.66 4.69 -47.98
CA TYR A 488 -31.01 3.41 -48.26
C TYR A 488 -31.71 2.25 -47.55
N GLY A 489 -31.41 1.04 -47.99
CA GLY A 489 -32.03 -0.19 -47.49
C GLY A 489 -33.24 -0.62 -48.33
N ALA A 490 -34.04 -1.54 -47.79
CA ALA A 490 -35.17 -2.13 -48.47
C ALA A 490 -36.52 -1.87 -47.80
N GLY A 491 -36.58 -1.91 -46.47
CA GLY A 491 -37.83 -1.95 -45.72
C GLY A 491 -38.02 -0.83 -44.70
N PRO A 492 -39.16 -0.87 -43.96
CA PRO A 492 -39.41 0.05 -42.87
C PRO A 492 -38.54 -0.30 -41.65
N GLY A 493 -38.20 0.70 -40.84
CA GLY A 493 -37.57 0.45 -39.53
C GLY A 493 -36.05 0.46 -39.54
N GLY A 494 -35.42 0.36 -40.72
CA GLY A 494 -33.99 0.59 -40.90
C GLY A 494 -33.54 1.96 -40.37
N LYS A 495 -32.30 2.04 -39.92
CA LYS A 495 -31.68 3.26 -39.39
C LYS A 495 -30.16 3.15 -39.49
N ALA A 496 -29.50 4.25 -39.84
CA ALA A 496 -28.06 4.38 -39.66
C ALA A 496 -27.79 4.88 -38.23
N GLN A 497 -26.86 4.24 -37.54
CA GLN A 497 -26.52 4.56 -36.14
C GLN A 497 -25.26 5.42 -36.05
N TYR A 498 -24.23 5.10 -36.84
CA TYR A 498 -22.95 5.79 -36.77
C TYR A 498 -22.31 5.94 -38.15
N ILE A 499 -21.52 7.01 -38.32
CA ILE A 499 -20.77 7.30 -39.54
C ILE A 499 -19.31 7.64 -39.20
N ILE A 500 -18.39 7.13 -40.01
CA ILE A 500 -16.99 7.54 -40.01
C ILE A 500 -16.55 7.97 -41.42
N GLU A 501 -15.48 8.76 -41.47
CA GLU A 501 -14.87 9.22 -42.72
C GLU A 501 -13.55 8.50 -43.02
N SER A 502 -13.40 8.01 -44.25
CA SER A 502 -12.18 7.43 -44.80
C SER A 502 -11.51 8.40 -45.78
N ILE A 503 -10.76 9.36 -45.24
CA ILE A 503 -10.06 10.39 -46.03
C ILE A 503 -9.13 9.74 -47.06
N GLY A 504 -9.23 10.20 -48.32
CA GLY A 504 -8.41 9.71 -49.43
C GLY A 504 -8.79 8.32 -49.95
N GLN A 505 -9.90 7.74 -49.49
CA GLN A 505 -10.41 6.45 -49.96
C GLN A 505 -11.77 6.57 -50.65
N SER A 506 -12.12 5.57 -51.46
CA SER A 506 -13.44 5.43 -52.05
C SER A 506 -13.98 4.03 -51.70
N PRO A 507 -15.18 3.93 -51.11
CA PRO A 507 -16.06 5.03 -50.68
C PRO A 507 -15.48 5.87 -49.53
N ARG A 508 -15.96 7.13 -49.42
CA ARG A 508 -15.46 8.10 -48.43
C ARG A 508 -16.16 7.97 -47.08
N TYR A 509 -17.45 7.70 -47.08
CA TYR A 509 -18.27 7.59 -45.88
C TYR A 509 -18.59 6.13 -45.60
N ILE A 510 -18.35 5.70 -44.37
CA ILE A 510 -18.68 4.35 -43.92
C ILE A 510 -19.75 4.47 -42.85
N VAL A 511 -20.87 3.80 -43.07
CA VAL A 511 -22.06 3.89 -42.23
C VAL A 511 -22.40 2.51 -41.68
N VAL A 512 -22.73 2.45 -40.40
CA VAL A 512 -23.23 1.25 -39.73
C VAL A 512 -24.65 1.47 -39.21
N GLY A 513 -25.46 0.42 -39.17
CA GLY A 513 -26.82 0.50 -38.64
C GLY A 513 -27.57 -0.82 -38.72
N GLN A 514 -28.86 -0.72 -38.99
CA GLN A 514 -29.72 -1.85 -39.32
C GLN A 514 -30.58 -1.53 -40.55
N ASP A 515 -30.97 -2.57 -41.29
CA ASP A 515 -32.02 -2.51 -42.30
C ASP A 515 -32.96 -3.70 -42.13
N ASN A 516 -34.23 -3.52 -42.49
CA ASN A 516 -35.23 -4.57 -42.42
C ASN A 516 -35.58 -4.99 -43.84
N HIS A 517 -35.59 -6.28 -44.12
CA HIS A 517 -35.99 -6.76 -45.44
C HIS A 517 -37.52 -6.66 -45.61
N THR A 518 -37.96 -6.31 -46.83
CA THR A 518 -39.39 -6.23 -47.12
C THR A 518 -40.04 -7.61 -46.99
N GLY A 519 -40.97 -7.75 -46.04
CA GLY A 519 -41.73 -8.98 -45.84
C GLY A 519 -41.13 -9.96 -44.84
N THR A 520 -40.03 -9.61 -44.18
CA THR A 520 -39.51 -10.34 -43.01
C THR A 520 -39.65 -9.48 -41.75
N PRO A 521 -39.85 -10.09 -40.58
CA PRO A 521 -39.96 -9.36 -39.31
C PRO A 521 -38.61 -9.04 -38.65
N ASP A 522 -37.49 -9.53 -39.20
CA ASP A 522 -36.14 -9.37 -38.66
C ASP A 522 -35.43 -8.11 -39.18
N SER A 523 -34.51 -7.62 -38.35
CA SER A 523 -33.60 -6.51 -38.67
C SER A 523 -32.19 -7.09 -38.86
N ASP A 524 -31.48 -6.68 -39.89
CA ASP A 524 -30.11 -7.12 -40.16
C ASP A 524 -29.11 -6.00 -39.88
N LEU A 525 -27.92 -6.35 -39.36
CA LEU A 525 -26.82 -5.41 -39.25
C LEU A 525 -26.38 -4.96 -40.64
N VAL A 526 -26.22 -3.66 -40.82
CA VAL A 526 -25.76 -3.08 -42.09
C VAL A 526 -24.42 -2.38 -41.94
N VAL A 527 -23.54 -2.61 -42.92
CA VAL A 527 -22.37 -1.75 -43.19
C VAL A 527 -22.47 -1.26 -44.64
N ALA A 528 -22.41 0.05 -44.84
CA ALA A 528 -22.53 0.67 -46.16
C ALA A 528 -21.37 1.64 -46.44
N GLY A 529 -20.93 1.63 -47.69
CA GLY A 529 -19.89 2.51 -48.19
C GLY A 529 -20.49 3.48 -49.19
N ILE A 530 -20.36 4.78 -48.90
CA ILE A 530 -21.04 5.87 -49.61
C ILE A 530 -20.02 6.88 -50.12
N ASN A 531 -20.15 7.29 -51.37
CA ASN A 531 -19.33 8.31 -52.01
C ASN A 531 -19.79 9.73 -51.63
N THR A 532 -18.97 10.73 -51.93
CA THR A 532 -19.27 12.16 -51.65
C THR A 532 -20.52 12.71 -52.35
N ASN A 533 -20.92 12.05 -53.44
CA ASN A 533 -22.14 12.34 -54.21
C ASN A 533 -23.37 11.55 -53.72
N GLY A 534 -23.22 10.70 -52.69
CA GLY A 534 -24.30 9.89 -52.13
C GLY A 534 -24.52 8.55 -52.85
N GLU A 535 -23.74 8.20 -53.88
CA GLU A 535 -23.79 6.87 -54.48
C GLU A 535 -23.26 5.83 -53.49
N THR A 536 -23.85 4.64 -53.48
CA THR A 536 -23.48 3.50 -52.63
C THR A 536 -22.74 2.43 -53.45
N PRO A 537 -21.39 2.50 -53.59
CA PRO A 537 -20.61 1.42 -54.18
C PRO A 537 -20.89 0.04 -53.59
N TRP A 538 -21.19 -0.01 -52.30
CA TRP A 538 -21.58 -1.24 -51.64
C TRP A 538 -22.48 -0.99 -50.42
N PHE A 539 -23.34 -1.96 -50.18
CA PHE A 539 -24.26 -2.05 -49.05
C PHE A 539 -24.29 -3.51 -48.63
N ARG A 540 -23.95 -3.81 -47.37
CA ARG A 540 -23.80 -5.16 -46.85
C ARG A 540 -24.81 -5.37 -45.73
N SER A 541 -25.74 -6.31 -45.96
CA SER A 541 -26.59 -6.86 -44.90
C SER A 541 -25.89 -8.09 -44.34
N ILE A 542 -25.64 -8.11 -43.04
CA ILE A 542 -24.99 -9.21 -42.33
C ILE A 542 -26.04 -9.91 -41.50
N GLN A 543 -26.21 -11.21 -41.75
CA GLN A 543 -27.22 -12.06 -41.12
C GLN A 543 -26.54 -13.17 -40.31
N TYR A 544 -26.92 -13.31 -39.05
CA TYR A 544 -26.39 -14.36 -38.17
C TYR A 544 -27.40 -15.48 -37.89
N GLY A 545 -28.53 -15.48 -38.59
CA GLY A 545 -29.58 -16.48 -38.54
C GLY A 545 -30.78 -16.04 -39.35
N ASN A 546 -31.78 -16.91 -39.50
CA ASN A 546 -33.05 -16.52 -40.10
C ASN A 546 -34.01 -16.06 -38.99
N GLY A 547 -34.54 -14.84 -39.07
CA GLY A 547 -35.57 -14.35 -38.15
C GLY A 547 -35.05 -13.80 -36.82
N LEU A 548 -33.76 -13.46 -36.73
CA LEU A 548 -33.14 -12.87 -35.55
C LEU A 548 -32.83 -11.39 -35.81
N ASN A 549 -32.98 -10.54 -34.80
CA ASN A 549 -32.65 -9.11 -34.93
C ASN A 549 -31.16 -8.85 -34.69
N GLU A 550 -30.54 -8.11 -35.60
CA GLU A 550 -29.17 -7.65 -35.51
C GLU A 550 -29.07 -6.15 -35.83
N ILE A 551 -28.14 -5.48 -35.14
CA ILE A 551 -27.87 -4.07 -35.34
C ILE A 551 -26.40 -3.77 -35.07
N GLY A 552 -25.79 -2.91 -35.90
CA GLY A 552 -24.53 -2.26 -35.56
C GLY A 552 -24.80 -0.85 -35.04
N ASN A 553 -24.31 -0.55 -33.84
CA ASN A 553 -24.50 0.73 -33.16
C ASN A 553 -23.30 1.67 -33.35
N PHE A 554 -22.09 1.12 -33.44
CA PHE A 554 -20.85 1.90 -33.55
C PHE A 554 -19.88 1.22 -34.50
N ILE A 555 -19.09 2.01 -35.22
CA ILE A 555 -18.04 1.50 -36.11
C ILE A 555 -16.78 2.32 -35.96
N SER A 556 -15.63 1.65 -35.89
CA SER A 556 -14.31 2.26 -35.88
C SER A 556 -13.42 1.62 -36.94
N ARG A 557 -12.40 2.35 -37.36
CA ARG A 557 -11.44 1.90 -38.36
C ARG A 557 -10.28 1.17 -37.69
N LEU A 558 -9.86 0.06 -38.30
CA LEU A 558 -8.69 -0.71 -37.84
C LEU A 558 -7.39 -0.21 -38.47
N SER A 559 -6.32 -0.22 -37.69
CA SER A 559 -4.95 0.09 -38.11
C SER A 559 -4.44 -0.84 -39.22
N SER A 560 -4.87 -2.11 -39.17
CA SER A 560 -4.57 -3.16 -40.17
C SER A 560 -5.40 -3.04 -41.45
N GLY A 561 -6.36 -2.12 -41.51
CA GLY A 561 -7.35 -2.00 -42.57
C GLY A 561 -8.65 -2.76 -42.25
N GLY A 562 -9.75 -2.31 -42.85
CA GLY A 562 -11.09 -2.73 -42.45
C GLY A 562 -11.61 -1.97 -41.22
N TYR A 563 -12.60 -2.57 -40.56
CA TYR A 563 -13.39 -1.93 -39.53
C TYR A 563 -13.72 -2.90 -38.39
N ILE A 564 -14.02 -2.35 -37.23
CA ILE A 564 -14.59 -3.06 -36.09
C ILE A 564 -15.94 -2.42 -35.74
N VAL A 565 -16.94 -3.25 -35.50
CA VAL A 565 -18.31 -2.84 -35.23
C VAL A 565 -18.75 -3.37 -33.87
N ALA A 566 -19.39 -2.53 -33.07
CA ALA A 566 -20.13 -2.95 -31.87
C ALA A 566 -21.62 -2.78 -32.10
N GLY A 567 -22.40 -3.69 -31.54
CA GLY A 567 -23.85 -3.69 -31.67
C GLY A 567 -24.50 -4.77 -30.84
N ALA A 568 -25.64 -5.26 -31.32
CA ALA A 568 -26.39 -6.32 -30.66
C ALA A 568 -26.84 -7.37 -31.68
N LYS A 569 -26.95 -8.60 -31.18
CA LYS A 569 -27.51 -9.73 -31.91
C LYS A 569 -28.47 -10.49 -31.00
N GLN A 570 -29.66 -10.77 -31.50
CA GLN A 570 -30.63 -11.61 -30.81
C GLN A 570 -30.10 -13.04 -30.66
N ASN A 571 -30.19 -13.57 -29.44
CA ASN A 571 -29.84 -14.92 -29.07
C ASN A 571 -30.93 -15.51 -28.16
N GLY A 572 -31.86 -16.24 -28.78
CA GLY A 572 -33.07 -16.69 -28.08
C GLY A 572 -34.07 -15.53 -27.92
N ASN A 573 -34.43 -15.18 -26.69
CA ASN A 573 -35.39 -14.12 -26.40
C ASN A 573 -34.74 -12.75 -26.13
N TRP A 574 -33.42 -12.73 -25.96
CA TRP A 574 -32.66 -11.58 -25.51
C TRP A 574 -31.56 -11.25 -26.49
N ASP A 575 -31.04 -10.04 -26.40
CA ASP A 575 -29.92 -9.58 -27.23
C ASP A 575 -28.60 -9.76 -26.49
N ASP A 576 -27.56 -10.21 -27.19
CA ASP A 576 -26.19 -10.22 -26.69
C ASP A 576 -25.37 -9.11 -27.39
N ILE A 577 -24.26 -8.64 -26.78
CA ILE A 577 -23.30 -7.77 -27.47
C ILE A 577 -22.71 -8.50 -28.66
N LEU A 578 -22.82 -7.89 -29.84
CA LEU A 578 -22.13 -8.32 -31.05
C LEU A 578 -20.92 -7.43 -31.30
N VAL A 579 -19.76 -8.05 -31.48
CA VAL A 579 -18.55 -7.40 -31.99
C VAL A 579 -18.19 -8.04 -33.33
N MET A 580 -18.04 -7.25 -34.39
CA MET A 580 -17.78 -7.77 -35.74
C MET A 580 -16.60 -7.05 -36.40
N LYS A 581 -15.62 -7.82 -36.88
CA LYS A 581 -14.60 -7.33 -37.82
C LYS A 581 -15.16 -7.34 -39.24
N ALA A 582 -14.96 -6.25 -39.97
CA ALA A 582 -15.32 -6.13 -41.38
C ALA A 582 -14.10 -5.78 -42.23
N ASN A 583 -14.05 -6.32 -43.45
CA ASN A 583 -13.06 -5.98 -44.46
C ASN A 583 -13.30 -4.56 -45.01
N ASN A 584 -12.34 -4.04 -45.79
CA ASN A 584 -12.45 -2.71 -46.43
C ASN A 584 -13.68 -2.53 -47.34
N ASP A 585 -14.24 -3.62 -47.86
CA ASP A 585 -15.44 -3.63 -48.70
C ASP A 585 -16.73 -3.91 -47.91
N GLY A 586 -16.65 -3.83 -46.58
CA GLY A 586 -17.75 -4.03 -45.64
C GLY A 586 -18.15 -5.49 -45.43
N THR A 587 -17.52 -6.46 -46.09
CA THR A 587 -17.82 -7.88 -45.86
C THR A 587 -17.36 -8.30 -44.48
N GLN A 588 -18.15 -9.14 -43.80
CA GLN A 588 -17.76 -9.70 -42.50
C GLN A 588 -16.48 -10.53 -42.63
N ALA A 589 -15.54 -10.29 -41.72
CA ALA A 589 -14.30 -11.04 -41.58
C ALA A 589 -14.33 -11.99 -40.38
N ASP A 590 -14.78 -11.50 -39.23
CA ASP A 590 -14.91 -12.26 -37.99
C ASP A 590 -15.98 -11.64 -37.08
N SER A 591 -16.42 -12.37 -36.07
CA SER A 591 -17.42 -11.89 -35.10
C SER A 591 -17.41 -12.65 -33.78
N TRP A 592 -17.72 -11.94 -32.70
CA TRP A 592 -17.81 -12.47 -31.35
C TRP A 592 -19.07 -11.98 -30.66
N ILE A 593 -19.57 -12.79 -29.73
CA ILE A 593 -20.78 -12.51 -28.97
C ILE A 593 -20.42 -12.54 -27.49
N PHE A 594 -20.85 -11.53 -26.75
CA PHE A 594 -20.68 -11.42 -25.31
C PHE A 594 -22.04 -11.15 -24.67
N GLY A 595 -22.45 -12.01 -23.74
CA GLY A 595 -23.74 -11.87 -23.07
C GLY A 595 -24.02 -12.98 -22.07
N GLY A 596 -25.22 -12.97 -21.50
CA GLY A 596 -25.62 -13.85 -20.43
C GLY A 596 -27.03 -14.41 -20.62
N SER A 597 -27.88 -14.22 -19.62
CA SER A 597 -29.24 -14.76 -19.60
C SER A 597 -30.31 -13.77 -20.04
N ASP A 598 -29.94 -12.49 -20.21
CA ASP A 598 -30.83 -11.34 -20.38
C ASP A 598 -30.25 -10.35 -21.41
N ASN A 599 -30.68 -9.08 -21.44
CA ASN A 599 -30.32 -8.16 -22.53
C ASN A 599 -28.96 -7.47 -22.36
N GLU A 600 -28.19 -7.50 -23.44
CA GLU A 600 -26.94 -6.78 -23.63
C GLU A 600 -26.91 -6.04 -24.97
N SER A 601 -26.21 -4.91 -25.03
CA SER A 601 -25.95 -4.22 -26.30
C SER A 601 -24.64 -3.44 -26.27
N GLY A 602 -23.80 -3.66 -27.29
CA GLY A 602 -22.59 -2.87 -27.50
C GLY A 602 -22.91 -1.50 -28.08
N THR A 603 -22.34 -0.45 -27.50
CA THR A 603 -22.56 0.94 -27.90
C THR A 603 -21.29 1.65 -28.35
N TYR A 604 -20.11 1.10 -28.07
CA TYR A 604 -18.83 1.62 -28.51
C TYR A 604 -17.78 0.50 -28.62
N VAL A 605 -16.84 0.65 -29.55
CA VAL A 605 -15.67 -0.23 -29.68
C VAL A 605 -14.46 0.53 -30.22
N GLN A 606 -13.29 0.20 -29.66
CA GLN A 606 -12.00 0.76 -30.05
C GLN A 606 -10.94 -0.33 -30.20
N GLU A 607 -10.07 -0.17 -31.19
CA GLU A 607 -8.79 -0.88 -31.26
C GLU A 607 -7.84 -0.37 -30.16
N SER A 608 -7.15 -1.31 -29.52
CA SER A 608 -6.10 -1.10 -28.53
C SER A 608 -4.83 -1.87 -28.95
N GLU A 609 -3.72 -1.73 -28.24
CA GLU A 609 -2.42 -2.31 -28.69
C GLU A 609 -2.44 -3.83 -28.87
N ASP A 610 -3.24 -4.54 -28.07
CA ASP A 610 -3.30 -6.01 -27.99
C ASP A 610 -4.69 -6.59 -28.23
N GLY A 611 -5.65 -5.78 -28.73
CA GLY A 611 -7.00 -6.24 -29.05
C GLY A 611 -8.04 -5.13 -29.05
N PHE A 612 -9.20 -5.36 -28.41
CA PHE A 612 -10.33 -4.42 -28.44
C PHE A 612 -10.82 -4.06 -27.04
N ILE A 613 -11.26 -2.81 -26.89
CA ILE A 613 -12.07 -2.37 -25.75
C ILE A 613 -13.48 -2.10 -26.26
N ILE A 614 -14.46 -2.72 -25.63
CA ILE A 614 -15.88 -2.63 -25.96
C ILE A 614 -16.61 -2.09 -24.74
N SER A 615 -17.56 -1.19 -24.96
CA SER A 615 -18.52 -0.81 -23.95
C SER A 615 -19.95 -1.02 -24.41
N GLY A 616 -20.83 -1.24 -23.44
CA GLY A 616 -22.24 -1.44 -23.64
C GLY A 616 -23.01 -1.39 -22.34
N PHE A 617 -24.21 -1.93 -22.35
CA PHE A 617 -24.94 -2.26 -21.13
C PHE A 617 -25.20 -3.76 -21.05
N THR A 618 -25.46 -4.25 -19.84
CA THR A 618 -25.84 -5.64 -19.56
C THR A 618 -26.92 -5.70 -18.49
N GLU A 619 -27.87 -6.61 -18.66
CA GLU A 619 -28.87 -7.00 -17.66
C GLU A 619 -28.50 -8.31 -16.96
N SER A 620 -27.56 -9.06 -17.54
CA SER A 620 -27.08 -10.34 -17.00
C SER A 620 -26.04 -10.21 -15.88
N PHE A 621 -25.28 -9.11 -15.83
CA PHE A 621 -24.16 -8.94 -14.92
C PHE A 621 -24.23 -7.61 -14.17
N GLY A 622 -23.77 -7.57 -12.92
CA GLY A 622 -23.68 -6.33 -12.14
C GLY A 622 -24.57 -6.34 -10.90
N GLN A 623 -24.91 -5.14 -10.40
CA GLN A 623 -25.66 -4.95 -9.15
C GLN A 623 -27.11 -4.50 -9.37
N GLY A 624 -27.45 -4.07 -10.59
CA GLY A 624 -28.75 -3.51 -10.96
C GLY A 624 -29.46 -4.30 -12.06
N PHE A 625 -30.47 -3.66 -12.65
CA PHE A 625 -31.18 -4.20 -13.82
C PHE A 625 -30.41 -3.96 -15.11
N TYR A 626 -29.81 -2.79 -15.27
CA TYR A 626 -28.86 -2.52 -16.33
C TYR A 626 -27.63 -1.92 -15.70
N ASP A 627 -26.47 -2.47 -16.02
CA ASP A 627 -25.18 -1.92 -15.64
C ASP A 627 -24.38 -1.61 -16.91
N ILE A 628 -23.49 -0.61 -16.82
CA ILE A 628 -22.50 -0.36 -17.86
C ILE A 628 -21.51 -1.51 -17.87
N TRP A 629 -21.25 -2.07 -19.04
CA TRP A 629 -20.35 -3.21 -19.19
C TRP A 629 -19.15 -2.85 -20.06
N ILE A 630 -17.94 -3.02 -19.53
CA ILE A 630 -16.68 -2.87 -20.25
C ILE A 630 -16.05 -4.25 -20.43
N ILE A 631 -15.67 -4.54 -21.67
CA ILE A 631 -15.03 -5.80 -22.07
C ILE A 631 -13.72 -5.47 -22.76
N LYS A 632 -12.63 -6.05 -22.28
CA LYS A 632 -11.33 -6.07 -22.95
C LYS A 632 -11.12 -7.44 -23.56
N THR A 633 -10.75 -7.48 -24.83
CA THR A 633 -10.42 -8.72 -25.53
C THR A 633 -9.02 -8.67 -26.13
N ASP A 634 -8.48 -9.83 -26.46
CA ASP A 634 -7.37 -9.94 -27.41
C ASP A 634 -7.85 -9.74 -28.87
N ASP A 635 -6.91 -9.77 -29.82
CA ASP A 635 -7.20 -9.66 -31.26
C ASP A 635 -8.09 -10.78 -31.83
N ASN A 636 -8.16 -11.93 -31.14
CA ASN A 636 -8.98 -13.09 -31.54
C ASN A 636 -10.35 -13.08 -30.86
N GLY A 637 -10.69 -12.01 -30.11
CA GLY A 637 -11.94 -11.86 -29.38
C GLY A 637 -12.03 -12.70 -28.11
N ASN A 638 -10.92 -13.23 -27.59
CA ASN A 638 -10.91 -13.87 -26.28
C ASN A 638 -10.97 -12.79 -25.20
N GLU A 639 -11.85 -12.95 -24.23
CA GLU A 639 -11.96 -12.05 -23.08
C GLU A 639 -10.67 -12.07 -22.23
N ILE A 640 -10.10 -10.88 -22.01
CA ILE A 640 -8.98 -10.66 -21.09
C ILE A 640 -9.52 -10.25 -19.73
N TYR A 641 -10.44 -9.28 -19.71
CA TYR A 641 -11.17 -8.91 -18.51
C TYR A 641 -12.50 -8.24 -18.83
N THR A 642 -13.36 -8.24 -17.82
CA THR A 642 -14.66 -7.58 -17.82
C THR A 642 -14.83 -6.77 -16.53
N GLN A 643 -15.52 -5.64 -16.63
CA GLN A 643 -15.91 -4.83 -15.48
C GLN A 643 -17.30 -4.25 -15.70
N THR A 644 -18.14 -4.28 -14.66
CA THR A 644 -19.41 -3.54 -14.64
C THR A 644 -19.30 -2.26 -13.82
N PHE A 645 -20.03 -1.23 -14.25
CA PHE A 645 -20.15 0.06 -13.56
C PHE A 645 -21.63 0.42 -13.41
N GLY A 646 -21.98 0.97 -12.26
CA GLY A 646 -23.36 1.22 -11.88
C GLY A 646 -23.57 0.91 -10.41
N GLY A 647 -24.82 0.91 -10.00
CA GLY A 647 -25.27 0.52 -8.67
C GLY A 647 -26.50 -0.37 -8.77
N SER A 648 -27.43 -0.20 -7.83
CA SER A 648 -28.61 -1.07 -7.75
C SER A 648 -29.75 -0.71 -8.71
N MET A 649 -29.63 0.38 -9.47
CA MET A 649 -30.65 0.89 -10.40
C MET A 649 -30.14 0.84 -11.85
N ASP A 650 -30.88 1.42 -12.80
CA ASP A 650 -30.52 1.39 -14.21
C ASP A 650 -29.34 2.35 -14.50
N ASP A 651 -28.28 1.79 -15.05
CA ASP A 651 -27.06 2.48 -15.47
C ASP A 651 -26.66 1.95 -16.86
N ARG A 652 -26.62 2.82 -17.88
CA ARG A 652 -26.39 2.38 -19.27
C ARG A 652 -25.39 3.26 -19.99
N ALA A 653 -24.49 2.61 -20.74
CA ALA A 653 -23.64 3.29 -21.71
C ALA A 653 -24.42 3.40 -23.02
N LEU A 654 -24.54 4.62 -23.54
CA LEU A 654 -25.29 4.92 -24.76
C LEU A 654 -24.40 5.34 -25.94
N GLY A 655 -23.14 5.68 -25.65
CA GLY A 655 -22.14 5.99 -26.65
C GLY A 655 -20.74 6.03 -26.05
N GLY A 656 -19.78 6.41 -26.89
CA GLY A 656 -18.41 6.64 -26.48
C GLY A 656 -17.58 7.25 -27.58
N ASP A 657 -16.38 7.66 -27.23
CA ASP A 657 -15.38 8.21 -28.15
C ASP A 657 -13.95 7.88 -27.69
N LYS A 658 -12.96 8.08 -28.56
CA LYS A 658 -11.54 7.87 -28.28
C LYS A 658 -10.88 9.18 -27.87
N GLY A 659 -10.33 9.23 -26.66
CA GLY A 659 -9.50 10.36 -26.21
C GLY A 659 -8.16 10.43 -26.94
N SER A 660 -7.49 11.58 -26.81
CA SER A 660 -6.26 11.93 -27.51
C SER A 660 -5.07 11.02 -27.17
N ASN A 661 -5.03 10.41 -25.98
CA ASN A 661 -4.02 9.42 -25.58
C ASN A 661 -4.48 7.97 -25.79
N GLY A 662 -5.63 7.77 -26.46
CA GLY A 662 -6.19 6.47 -26.78
C GLY A 662 -7.06 5.86 -25.68
N GLU A 663 -7.37 6.62 -24.64
CA GLU A 663 -8.33 6.23 -23.62
C GLU A 663 -9.78 6.12 -24.17
N PRO A 664 -10.53 5.08 -23.79
CA PRO A 664 -11.96 5.05 -24.06
C PRO A 664 -12.73 6.05 -23.17
N LEU A 665 -13.53 6.91 -23.81
CA LEU A 665 -14.48 7.81 -23.17
C LEU A 665 -15.88 7.20 -23.30
N ILE A 666 -16.53 6.88 -22.19
CA ILE A 666 -17.85 6.24 -22.18
C ILE A 666 -18.87 7.22 -21.65
N ILE A 667 -20.00 7.35 -22.34
CA ILE A 667 -21.09 8.26 -21.98
C ILE A 667 -22.42 7.53 -21.93
N GLY A 668 -23.27 7.95 -21.01
CA GLY A 668 -24.58 7.34 -20.82
C GLY A 668 -25.37 8.02 -19.72
N TYR A 669 -26.11 7.24 -18.95
CA TYR A 669 -26.83 7.72 -17.77
C TYR A 669 -26.72 6.76 -16.59
N THR A 670 -26.98 7.30 -15.40
CA THR A 670 -27.03 6.57 -14.14
C THR A 670 -28.26 6.95 -13.34
N SER A 671 -29.01 5.96 -12.88
CA SER A 671 -30.06 6.13 -11.87
C SER A 671 -29.54 5.83 -10.47
N SER A 672 -28.33 5.27 -10.36
CA SER A 672 -27.72 4.83 -9.11
C SER A 672 -26.87 5.89 -8.42
N LEU A 673 -26.21 6.76 -9.20
CA LEU A 673 -25.19 7.71 -8.70
C LEU A 673 -25.66 9.17 -8.76
N GLY A 674 -26.94 9.41 -9.06
CA GLY A 674 -27.49 10.74 -9.31
C GLY A 674 -28.19 11.43 -8.14
N ASN A 675 -28.66 12.66 -8.39
CA ASN A 675 -29.33 13.51 -7.39
C ASN A 675 -30.87 13.45 -7.45
N GLY A 676 -31.46 12.36 -7.93
CA GLY A 676 -32.90 12.18 -8.02
C GLY A 676 -33.28 11.22 -9.14
N GLY A 677 -33.53 11.79 -10.33
CA GLY A 677 -33.74 11.04 -11.56
C GLY A 677 -32.44 10.53 -12.19
N GLU A 678 -32.49 10.23 -13.47
CA GLU A 678 -31.30 9.83 -14.24
C GLU A 678 -30.33 11.02 -14.38
N ASP A 679 -29.04 10.80 -14.13
CA ASP A 679 -27.99 11.79 -14.43
C ASP A 679 -27.13 11.30 -15.60
N ILE A 680 -26.55 12.21 -16.40
CA ILE A 680 -25.50 11.84 -17.37
C ILE A 680 -24.35 11.20 -16.61
N LEU A 681 -23.86 10.05 -17.06
CA LEU A 681 -22.66 9.39 -16.52
C LEU A 681 -21.55 9.40 -17.55
N PHE A 682 -20.41 9.98 -17.19
CA PHE A 682 -19.16 9.96 -17.96
C PHE A 682 -18.12 9.12 -17.24
N ILE A 683 -17.52 8.16 -17.96
CA ILE A 683 -16.42 7.31 -17.47
C ILE A 683 -15.23 7.42 -18.43
N LYS A 684 -14.05 7.72 -17.88
CA LYS A 684 -12.77 7.68 -18.59
C LYS A 684 -12.01 6.41 -18.20
N ILE A 685 -11.93 5.44 -19.11
CA ILE A 685 -11.31 4.13 -18.88
C ILE A 685 -9.78 4.26 -18.94
N ASP A 686 -9.07 3.56 -18.06
CA ASP A 686 -7.62 3.43 -18.18
C ASP A 686 -7.30 2.36 -19.25
N PRO A 687 -6.76 2.73 -20.43
CA PRO A 687 -6.47 1.76 -21.48
C PRO A 687 -5.35 0.77 -21.09
N ASN A 688 -4.57 1.08 -20.05
CA ASN A 688 -3.44 0.27 -19.59
C ASN A 688 -3.77 -0.60 -18.38
N TYR A 689 -5.03 -0.59 -17.91
CA TYR A 689 -5.43 -1.38 -16.76
C TYR A 689 -5.15 -2.87 -16.98
N GLN A 690 -4.50 -3.48 -15.99
CA GLN A 690 -4.25 -4.91 -15.91
C GLN A 690 -4.80 -5.39 -14.55
N PRO A 691 -5.83 -6.24 -14.53
CA PRO A 691 -6.49 -6.69 -13.30
C PRO A 691 -5.63 -7.60 -12.40
#